data_AF-A0A8H5MC61-F1
#
_entry.id   AF-A0A8H5MC61-F1
#
_cell.length_a   1.000
_cell.length_b   1.000
_cell.length_c   1.000
_cell.angle_alpha   90.00
_cell.angle_beta   90.00
_cell.angle_gamma   90.00
#
_symmetry.space_group_name_H-M   'P 1'
#
loop_
_entity.id
_entity.type
_entity.pdbx_description
1 polymer ?
#
loop_
_entity_poly.entity_id
_entity_poly.type
_entity_poly.pdbx_seq_one_letter_code
_entity_poly.pdbx_strand_id
1 'polypeptide(L)'
;MFTFQRVSLILLWGSVIAILSTPRQDPSRETGLSRLPHLEADTTAVILNWGRFPNVVRIVSMMCTELEDTLATIHIWNNRNTTHISKHDFPLCPRNRLKITNSPANIYFQARFLACSQADTPFCFIQDDDYLVLPEIVRTLRLRFSDQSLSAIYLLPPHEALSSDFRRVRVDTNIHVSFAWLGHGTIMKRSQAQDFLELMQLLDASEEEMEMADNYFSILANVYPEIWFDQGIELGGGKAFTQGVEGDQRNIKHISRAAKYLDRIMNCARPPCMDENVPFTSLENQAISSMGKAPCIGSSCLLETSIPMLPPTRVDAASASSLLNIEATNRKSINDNATNDYLLHPPSHAVDGKPETAFCIVKGNTLGIDLVDSGTLNGEVVEVVLLTDRVARTGILASAKLQFRVGNSWLFADTPFACVTSELNSLHECSSWAPPNVSAVRLYFERDIRRRGFLFRSSKASSLHVSTTGIQHIISHLAEDNFREAQEAGEADIQQHSRLVGRGKYIHGFEFHCVKPEKTKEYKGAAEKYYTGLVRNPNLHVKLTGSWETIVGQQDTFLHILEYENYGGYDKTAQLVKNSGVSTTAPYADRSDRLIPSIAQHLKDYEAMLPLINSRSNQLNQEFAFFPTAPPHAQGGIFELRSYQLIPGTLLAWENTWRRGIDARRKQIAPVGAWFSQVGRLHQVHHMWQYPNLETRKVTREKAWQIDGWAETVDKTAQLAKFMDSFIMSPLDYSPLK
;
A
#
# COMPACT_ATOMS: atom_id res chain seq x y z
N MET A 1 5.09 35.76 -4.42
CA MET A 1 6.34 35.39 -3.71
C MET A 1 5.92 34.42 -2.62
N PHE A 2 6.16 33.12 -2.82
CA PHE A 2 5.71 32.09 -1.88
C PHE A 2 6.57 32.13 -0.61
N THR A 3 5.93 32.08 0.56
CA THR A 3 6.64 31.95 1.84
C THR A 3 6.59 30.49 2.26
N PHE A 4 7.54 29.69 1.78
CA PHE A 4 7.67 28.29 2.21
C PHE A 4 8.22 28.24 3.64
N GLN A 5 7.69 27.34 4.46
CA GLN A 5 8.20 27.07 5.79
C GLN A 5 8.77 25.67 5.87
N ARG A 6 10.09 25.56 6.05
CA ARG A 6 10.77 24.27 6.13
C ARG A 6 11.30 24.03 7.53
N VAL A 7 11.03 22.85 8.06
CA VAL A 7 11.62 22.32 9.29
C VAL A 7 12.61 21.22 8.89
N SER A 8 13.90 21.39 9.17
CA SER A 8 14.92 20.37 8.91
C SER A 8 15.52 19.86 10.22
N LEU A 9 15.48 18.54 10.41
CA LEU A 9 16.15 17.81 11.47
C LEU A 9 17.38 17.11 10.89
N ILE A 10 18.56 17.51 11.35
CA ILE A 10 19.84 16.89 10.97
C ILE A 10 20.17 15.82 12.01
N LEU A 11 20.23 14.55 11.59
CA LEU A 11 20.56 13.41 12.44
C LEU A 11 21.99 12.94 12.13
N LEU A 12 22.91 13.12 13.08
CA LEU A 12 24.35 12.83 12.90
C LEU A 12 24.78 11.46 13.44
N TRP A 13 23.90 10.70 14.09
CA TRP A 13 24.27 9.47 14.80
C TRP A 13 23.23 8.34 14.70
N GLY A 14 23.70 7.11 14.43
CA GLY A 14 22.96 5.86 14.59
C GLY A 14 22.04 5.43 13.43
N SER A 15 21.58 4.17 13.48
CA SER A 15 20.44 3.68 12.70
C SER A 15 19.15 4.09 13.41
N VAL A 16 18.19 4.68 12.70
CA VAL A 16 16.96 5.24 13.29
C VAL A 16 15.77 4.83 12.43
N ILE A 17 14.61 4.64 13.04
CA ILE A 17 13.36 4.46 12.29
C ILE A 17 12.50 5.69 12.55
N ALA A 18 12.10 6.39 11.51
CA ALA A 18 11.37 7.63 11.60
C ALA A 18 9.90 7.44 11.18
N ILE A 19 8.99 7.92 12.01
CA ILE A 19 7.56 8.07 11.71
C ILE A 19 7.25 9.54 11.97
N LEU A 20 6.81 10.27 10.95
CA LEU A 20 6.40 11.65 11.06
C LEU A 20 4.89 11.70 11.16
N SER A 21 4.37 12.31 12.22
CA SER A 21 2.94 12.61 12.23
C SER A 21 2.71 13.84 11.34
N THR A 22 1.59 13.83 10.63
CA THR A 22 1.05 15.00 9.96
C THR A 22 0.99 16.18 10.94
N PRO A 23 1.38 17.40 10.55
CA PRO A 23 1.19 18.60 11.36
C PRO A 23 -0.23 18.66 11.92
N ARG A 24 -0.37 18.95 13.22
CA ARG A 24 -1.67 19.12 13.89
C ARG A 24 -1.75 20.51 14.51
N GLN A 25 -2.94 21.10 14.49
CA GLN A 25 -3.22 22.31 15.26
C GLN A 25 -3.15 22.02 16.77
N ASP A 26 -2.46 22.89 17.50
CA ASP A 26 -2.36 22.89 18.96
C ASP A 26 -3.72 23.29 19.53
N PRO A 27 -4.39 22.39 20.29
CA PRO A 27 -5.71 22.66 20.83
C PRO A 27 -5.76 23.79 21.87
N SER A 28 -4.62 24.37 22.27
CA SER A 28 -4.53 25.47 23.22
C SER A 28 -4.58 26.88 22.62
N ARG A 29 -4.61 27.03 21.29
CA ARG A 29 -4.65 28.34 20.60
C ARG A 29 -5.75 28.40 19.54
N GLU A 30 -6.91 28.95 19.90
CA GLU A 30 -7.89 29.42 18.90
C GLU A 30 -7.37 30.72 18.26
N THR A 31 -7.03 30.69 16.98
CA THR A 31 -6.92 31.90 16.17
C THR A 31 -7.73 31.74 14.89
N GLY A 32 -8.51 32.77 14.54
CA GLY A 32 -9.31 32.80 13.32
C GLY A 32 -8.41 32.74 12.09
N LEU A 33 -8.63 31.75 11.22
CA LEU A 33 -7.91 31.61 9.95
C LEU A 33 -8.16 32.85 9.07
N SER A 34 -7.15 33.70 8.93
CA SER A 34 -7.05 34.60 7.79
C SER A 34 -6.53 33.79 6.59
N ARG A 35 -7.42 33.51 5.61
CA ARG A 35 -7.05 32.91 4.31
C ARG A 35 -6.02 33.80 3.61
N LEU A 36 -4.88 33.23 3.22
CA LEU A 36 -3.95 33.86 2.28
C LEU A 36 -4.64 34.04 0.91
N PRO A 37 -4.15 34.95 0.04
CA PRO A 37 -4.83 35.30 -1.20
C PRO A 37 -4.96 34.06 -2.09
N HIS A 38 -6.20 33.77 -2.53
CA HIS A 38 -6.53 32.70 -3.46
C HIS A 38 -5.59 32.74 -4.68
N LEU A 39 -4.78 31.71 -4.87
CA LEU A 39 -4.31 31.40 -6.23
C LEU A 39 -5.56 31.01 -7.02
N GLU A 40 -5.73 31.59 -8.20
CA GLU A 40 -6.70 31.06 -9.15
C GLU A 40 -6.22 29.68 -9.59
N ALA A 41 -7.16 28.73 -9.65
CA ALA A 41 -6.87 27.39 -10.12
C ALA A 41 -6.32 27.46 -11.55
N ASP A 42 -5.17 26.85 -11.78
CA ASP A 42 -4.39 26.99 -13.02
C ASP A 42 -3.87 25.66 -13.56
N THR A 43 -4.48 24.57 -13.11
CA THR A 43 -4.12 23.21 -13.50
C THR A 43 -5.32 22.49 -14.09
N THR A 44 -5.10 21.73 -15.16
CA THR A 44 -6.11 20.82 -15.72
C THR A 44 -5.78 19.40 -15.30
N ALA A 45 -6.71 18.71 -14.63
CA ALA A 45 -6.51 17.28 -14.40
C ALA A 45 -6.87 16.50 -15.66
N VAL A 46 -5.99 15.62 -16.11
CA VAL A 46 -6.18 14.72 -17.25
C VAL A 46 -6.38 13.31 -16.72
N ILE A 47 -7.60 12.80 -16.87
CA ILE A 47 -8.00 11.48 -16.38
C ILE A 47 -8.25 10.54 -17.56
N LEU A 48 -7.51 9.45 -17.61
CA LEU A 48 -7.69 8.41 -18.62
C LEU A 48 -8.67 7.35 -18.14
N ASN A 49 -9.72 7.11 -18.94
CA ASN A 49 -10.61 5.97 -18.73
C ASN A 49 -10.17 4.81 -19.62
N TRP A 50 -9.52 3.81 -19.04
CA TRP A 50 -9.06 2.59 -19.71
C TRP A 50 -10.12 1.51 -19.69
N GLY A 51 -10.63 1.27 -18.48
CA GLY A 51 -11.27 0.01 -18.15
C GLY A 51 -12.32 0.13 -17.06
N ARG A 52 -12.15 1.13 -16.20
CA ARG A 52 -12.69 1.13 -14.85
C ARG A 52 -13.47 2.42 -14.63
N PHE A 53 -14.52 2.60 -15.43
CA PHE A 53 -15.34 3.81 -15.37
C PHE A 53 -15.83 4.19 -13.96
N PRO A 54 -16.23 3.24 -13.08
CA PRO A 54 -16.56 3.58 -11.69
C PRO A 54 -15.42 4.24 -10.91
N ASN A 55 -14.16 3.84 -11.18
CA ASN A 55 -12.99 4.47 -10.57
C ASN A 55 -12.81 5.90 -11.09
N VAL A 56 -13.02 6.13 -12.40
CA VAL A 56 -12.99 7.47 -12.99
C VAL A 56 -14.03 8.37 -12.35
N VAL A 57 -15.28 7.90 -12.15
CA VAL A 57 -16.33 8.66 -11.46
C VAL A 57 -15.90 9.02 -10.04
N ARG A 58 -15.29 8.08 -9.30
CA ARG A 58 -14.78 8.32 -7.95
C ARG A 58 -13.66 9.36 -7.91
N ILE A 59 -12.67 9.23 -8.80
CA ILE A 59 -11.52 10.16 -8.89
C ILE A 59 -12.02 11.56 -9.23
N VAL A 60 -12.82 11.69 -10.28
CA VAL A 60 -13.36 12.98 -10.75
C VAL A 60 -14.23 13.62 -9.68
N SER A 61 -15.08 12.85 -8.99
CA SER A 61 -15.94 13.38 -7.92
C SER A 61 -15.10 14.01 -6.81
N MET A 62 -14.06 13.31 -6.34
CA MET A 62 -13.15 13.81 -5.31
C MET A 62 -12.39 15.07 -5.79
N MET A 63 -11.90 15.08 -7.03
CA MET A 63 -11.21 16.25 -7.59
C MET A 63 -12.12 17.47 -7.72
N CYS A 64 -13.39 17.28 -8.09
CA CYS A 64 -14.33 18.39 -8.20
C CYS A 64 -14.69 18.96 -6.84
N THR A 65 -14.83 18.13 -5.79
CA THR A 65 -15.24 18.59 -4.46
C THR A 65 -14.07 19.14 -3.64
N GLU A 66 -12.89 18.54 -3.75
CA GLU A 66 -11.77 18.81 -2.84
C GLU A 66 -10.63 19.62 -3.48
N LEU A 67 -10.65 19.93 -4.77
CA LEU A 67 -9.52 20.59 -5.46
C LEU A 67 -9.94 21.79 -6.32
N GLU A 68 -11.00 22.51 -5.94
CA GLU A 68 -11.46 23.71 -6.66
C GLU A 68 -10.44 24.86 -6.66
N ASP A 69 -9.59 24.90 -5.64
CA ASP A 69 -8.52 25.88 -5.45
C ASP A 69 -7.27 25.58 -6.29
N THR A 70 -7.15 24.37 -6.84
CA THR A 70 -5.97 23.91 -7.59
C THR A 70 -6.30 23.57 -9.04
N LEU A 71 -7.40 22.87 -9.28
CA LEU A 71 -7.80 22.36 -10.59
C LEU A 71 -8.85 23.28 -11.23
N ALA A 72 -8.50 23.97 -12.31
CA ALA A 72 -9.44 24.81 -13.05
C ALA A 72 -10.47 23.95 -13.80
N THR A 73 -9.97 22.92 -14.49
CA THR A 73 -10.77 21.99 -15.29
C THR A 73 -10.31 20.55 -15.10
N ILE A 74 -11.19 19.60 -15.40
CA ILE A 74 -10.90 18.18 -15.41
C ILE A 74 -11.26 17.66 -16.80
N HIS A 75 -10.25 17.24 -17.54
CA HIS A 75 -10.34 16.67 -18.87
C HIS A 75 -10.30 15.14 -18.77
N ILE A 76 -11.46 14.52 -18.98
CA ILE A 76 -11.59 13.06 -19.03
C ILE A 76 -11.42 12.61 -20.48
N TRP A 77 -10.40 11.81 -20.74
CA TRP A 77 -10.21 11.17 -22.02
C TRP A 77 -10.71 9.73 -21.97
N ASN A 78 -11.81 9.48 -22.66
CA ASN A 78 -12.40 8.17 -22.75
C ASN A 78 -11.78 7.38 -23.91
N ASN A 79 -10.91 6.43 -23.56
CA ASN A 79 -10.14 5.63 -24.53
C ASN A 79 -10.91 4.39 -25.02
N ARG A 80 -12.20 4.29 -24.69
CA ARG A 80 -13.08 3.19 -25.09
C ARG A 80 -13.89 3.57 -26.31
N ASN A 81 -13.78 2.78 -27.38
CA ASN A 81 -14.47 3.00 -28.64
C ASN A 81 -15.95 2.57 -28.64
N THR A 82 -16.39 1.75 -27.69
CA THR A 82 -17.76 1.19 -27.65
C THR A 82 -18.70 1.85 -26.65
N THR A 83 -18.18 2.64 -25.71
CA THR A 83 -18.97 3.23 -24.62
C THR A 83 -18.74 4.72 -24.58
N HIS A 84 -19.76 5.51 -24.92
CA HIS A 84 -19.71 6.96 -24.78
C HIS A 84 -20.00 7.38 -23.34
N ILE A 85 -19.23 8.34 -22.85
CA ILE A 85 -19.47 8.99 -21.56
C ILE A 85 -19.85 10.46 -21.77
N SER A 86 -20.60 11.00 -20.82
CA SER A 86 -21.17 12.33 -20.86
C SER A 86 -20.94 13.07 -19.54
N LYS A 87 -21.19 14.38 -19.53
CA LYS A 87 -21.09 15.18 -18.29
C LYS A 87 -22.15 14.78 -17.26
N HIS A 88 -23.21 14.08 -17.66
CA HIS A 88 -24.26 13.61 -16.76
C HIS A 88 -23.81 12.47 -15.85
N ASP A 89 -22.79 11.72 -16.26
CA ASP A 89 -22.25 10.60 -15.50
C ASP A 89 -21.44 11.05 -14.27
N PHE A 90 -21.21 12.37 -14.12
CA PHE A 90 -20.44 12.99 -13.05
C PHE A 90 -21.29 14.04 -12.29
N PRO A 91 -22.31 13.60 -11.54
CA PRO A 91 -23.29 14.51 -10.93
C PRO A 91 -22.70 15.45 -9.88
N LEU A 92 -21.60 15.05 -9.23
CA LEU A 92 -20.91 15.83 -8.20
C LEU A 92 -19.95 16.88 -8.77
N CYS A 93 -19.86 17.01 -10.09
CA CYS A 93 -18.96 17.95 -10.72
C CYS A 93 -19.68 19.02 -11.56
N PRO A 94 -19.35 20.31 -11.38
CA PRO A 94 -19.89 21.37 -12.24
C PRO A 94 -19.60 21.13 -13.73
N ARG A 95 -20.62 21.22 -14.57
CA ARG A 95 -20.51 20.91 -16.02
C ARG A 95 -19.51 21.79 -16.76
N ASN A 96 -19.29 23.02 -16.30
CA ASN A 96 -18.31 23.95 -16.86
C ASN A 96 -16.86 23.57 -16.54
N ARG A 97 -16.63 22.78 -15.47
CA ARG A 97 -15.30 22.29 -15.09
C ARG A 97 -14.92 20.99 -15.81
N LEU A 98 -15.89 20.28 -16.40
CA LEU A 98 -15.63 19.04 -17.12
C LEU A 98 -15.41 19.26 -18.61
N LYS A 99 -14.33 18.69 -19.13
CA LYS A 99 -14.08 18.47 -20.56
C LYS A 99 -14.02 16.97 -20.80
N ILE A 100 -14.76 16.48 -21.79
CA ILE A 100 -14.81 15.05 -22.09
C ILE A 100 -14.47 14.86 -23.56
N THR A 101 -13.47 14.02 -23.83
CA THR A 101 -13.16 13.54 -25.19
C THR A 101 -13.51 12.06 -25.26
N ASN A 102 -14.48 11.71 -26.11
CA ASN A 102 -14.77 10.31 -26.44
C ASN A 102 -13.95 9.94 -27.69
N SER A 103 -12.90 9.15 -27.48
CA SER A 103 -11.99 8.76 -28.55
C SER A 103 -12.63 7.69 -29.45
N PRO A 104 -12.55 7.80 -30.79
CA PRO A 104 -13.09 6.79 -31.71
C PRO A 104 -12.31 5.46 -31.66
N ALA A 105 -11.08 5.49 -31.14
CA ALA A 105 -10.22 4.33 -30.97
C ALA A 105 -9.44 4.41 -29.65
N ASN A 106 -8.94 3.28 -29.16
CA ASN A 106 -8.01 3.26 -28.04
C ASN A 106 -6.62 3.65 -28.54
N ILE A 107 -6.20 4.88 -28.26
CA ILE A 107 -4.89 5.41 -28.65
C ILE A 107 -3.86 5.33 -27.50
N TYR A 108 -4.15 4.46 -26.53
CA TYR A 108 -3.30 4.13 -25.39
C TYR A 108 -2.75 5.36 -24.67
N PHE A 109 -1.43 5.43 -24.48
CA PHE A 109 -0.78 6.47 -23.69
C PHE A 109 -0.71 7.81 -24.41
N GLN A 110 -0.86 7.84 -25.74
CA GLN A 110 -0.90 9.09 -26.50
C GLN A 110 -1.98 10.05 -25.99
N ALA A 111 -3.11 9.49 -25.54
CA ALA A 111 -4.28 10.21 -25.09
C ALA A 111 -3.98 11.27 -24.02
N ARG A 112 -3.13 10.99 -23.02
CA ARG A 112 -2.84 11.96 -21.95
C ARG A 112 -2.04 13.17 -22.44
N PHE A 113 -1.15 12.97 -23.42
CA PHE A 113 -0.37 14.05 -24.02
C PHE A 113 -1.23 14.92 -24.92
N LEU A 114 -2.16 14.32 -25.69
CA LEU A 114 -3.14 15.08 -26.46
C LEU A 114 -4.11 15.86 -25.56
N ALA A 115 -4.60 15.25 -24.49
CA ALA A 115 -5.46 15.92 -23.53
C ALA A 115 -4.74 17.10 -22.86
N CYS A 116 -3.51 16.88 -22.39
CA CYS A 116 -2.71 17.92 -21.76
C CYS A 116 -2.35 19.05 -22.73
N SER A 117 -1.92 18.73 -23.97
CA SER A 117 -1.60 19.75 -24.98
C SER A 117 -2.81 20.61 -25.39
N GLN A 118 -4.01 20.09 -25.22
CA GLN A 118 -5.30 20.75 -25.45
C GLN A 118 -5.91 21.37 -24.18
N ALA A 119 -5.18 21.37 -23.05
CA ALA A 119 -5.64 21.96 -21.81
C ALA A 119 -5.71 23.49 -21.92
N ASP A 120 -6.70 24.08 -21.27
CA ASP A 120 -6.87 25.54 -21.25
C ASP A 120 -5.93 26.23 -20.25
N THR A 121 -5.30 25.44 -19.37
CA THR A 121 -4.40 25.90 -18.31
C THR A 121 -2.93 25.65 -18.63
N PRO A 122 -1.98 26.37 -17.98
CA PRO A 122 -0.55 26.15 -18.18
C PRO A 122 -0.03 24.81 -17.65
N PHE A 123 -0.67 24.22 -16.64
CA PHE A 123 -0.25 22.96 -16.03
C PHE A 123 -1.26 21.84 -16.24
N CYS A 124 -0.76 20.62 -16.25
CA CYS A 124 -1.56 19.39 -16.29
C CYS A 124 -1.19 18.49 -15.12
N PHE A 125 -2.20 17.94 -14.45
CA PHE A 125 -2.04 16.82 -13.52
C PHE A 125 -2.64 15.56 -14.15
N ILE A 126 -1.84 14.51 -14.35
CA ILE A 126 -2.25 13.29 -15.07
C ILE A 126 -2.37 12.14 -14.07
N GLN A 127 -3.45 11.35 -14.17
CA GLN A 127 -3.65 10.15 -13.37
C GLN A 127 -4.49 9.10 -14.15
N ASP A 128 -4.17 7.82 -13.96
CA ASP A 128 -4.92 6.68 -14.50
C ASP A 128 -6.10 6.25 -13.59
N ASP A 129 -6.92 5.30 -14.06
CA ASP A 129 -8.13 4.81 -13.39
C ASP A 129 -7.88 3.65 -12.39
N ASP A 130 -6.63 3.33 -12.11
CA ASP A 130 -6.17 2.23 -11.27
C ASP A 130 -5.59 2.66 -9.91
N TYR A 131 -5.22 3.93 -9.77
CA TYR A 131 -4.70 4.52 -8.53
C TYR A 131 -5.53 5.72 -8.09
N LEU A 132 -5.47 6.05 -6.80
CA LEU A 132 -6.05 7.26 -6.21
C LEU A 132 -4.96 8.14 -5.61
N VAL A 133 -4.78 9.34 -6.17
CA VAL A 133 -3.95 10.38 -5.55
C VAL A 133 -4.83 11.27 -4.67
N LEU A 134 -4.41 11.50 -3.43
CA LEU A 134 -5.19 12.28 -2.46
C LEU A 134 -5.14 13.80 -2.76
N PRO A 135 -6.19 14.58 -2.42
CA PRO A 135 -6.23 16.02 -2.69
C PRO A 135 -5.01 16.81 -2.19
N GLU A 136 -4.61 16.60 -0.94
CA GLU A 136 -3.47 17.27 -0.32
C GLU A 136 -2.14 16.99 -1.06
N ILE A 137 -2.03 15.83 -1.70
CA ILE A 137 -0.86 15.47 -2.52
C ILE A 137 -0.88 16.27 -3.82
N VAL A 138 -2.02 16.37 -4.50
CA VAL A 138 -2.17 17.18 -5.73
C VAL A 138 -1.88 18.66 -5.45
N ARG A 139 -2.35 19.21 -4.34
CA ARG A 139 -2.00 20.56 -3.88
C ARG A 139 -0.51 20.73 -3.68
N THR A 140 0.11 19.80 -2.93
CA THR A 140 1.54 19.84 -2.63
C THR A 140 2.38 19.79 -3.91
N LEU A 141 2.02 18.92 -4.86
CA LEU A 141 2.63 18.84 -6.17
C LEU A 141 2.55 20.19 -6.88
N ARG A 142 1.35 20.78 -7.00
CA ARG A 142 1.17 22.04 -7.71
C ARG A 142 1.93 23.19 -7.05
N LEU A 143 1.84 23.33 -5.73
CA LEU A 143 2.51 24.42 -5.00
C LEU A 143 4.04 24.34 -5.09
N ARG A 144 4.60 23.13 -5.25
CA ARG A 144 6.05 22.91 -5.40
C ARG A 144 6.51 22.90 -6.85
N PHE A 145 5.62 22.61 -7.78
CA PHE A 145 5.91 22.69 -9.19
C PHE A 145 6.05 24.17 -9.59
N SER A 146 7.27 24.58 -9.91
CA SER A 146 7.56 25.96 -10.32
C SER A 146 7.80 26.04 -11.82
N ASP A 147 7.49 27.19 -12.41
CA ASP A 147 7.71 27.45 -13.84
C ASP A 147 9.18 27.42 -14.27
N GLN A 148 10.13 27.45 -13.34
CA GLN A 148 11.53 27.76 -13.67
C GLN A 148 12.52 26.60 -13.50
N SER A 149 12.13 25.44 -12.94
CA SER A 149 13.15 24.47 -12.49
C SER A 149 12.91 22.99 -12.72
N LEU A 150 11.68 22.53 -12.95
CA LEU A 150 11.39 21.09 -13.04
C LEU A 150 10.76 20.74 -14.39
N SER A 151 11.17 19.60 -14.96
CA SER A 151 10.55 19.07 -16.16
C SER A 151 9.16 18.52 -15.84
N ALA A 152 9.08 17.46 -15.05
CA ALA A 152 7.81 16.95 -14.52
C ALA A 152 8.09 16.31 -13.16
N ILE A 153 7.09 16.27 -12.27
CA ILE A 153 7.17 15.51 -11.02
C ILE A 153 6.31 14.26 -11.18
N TYR A 154 6.91 13.10 -10.91
CA TYR A 154 6.29 11.79 -11.03
C TYR A 154 6.04 11.21 -9.64
N LEU A 155 4.78 10.98 -9.29
CA LEU A 155 4.44 10.14 -8.14
C LEU A 155 4.67 8.69 -8.55
N LEU A 156 5.45 7.93 -7.76
CA LEU A 156 5.64 6.51 -8.00
C LEU A 156 5.54 5.71 -6.70
N PRO A 157 4.89 4.54 -6.72
CA PRO A 157 4.99 3.60 -5.62
C PRO A 157 6.42 3.05 -5.52
N PRO A 158 6.84 2.52 -4.36
CA PRO A 158 8.23 2.14 -4.11
C PRO A 158 8.84 1.18 -5.15
N HIS A 159 8.06 0.25 -5.68
CA HIS A 159 8.57 -0.71 -6.68
C HIS A 159 8.88 -0.08 -8.03
N GLU A 160 8.09 0.92 -8.46
CA GLU A 160 8.36 1.65 -9.70
C GLU A 160 9.50 2.64 -9.52
N ALA A 161 9.55 3.34 -8.37
CA ALA A 161 10.67 4.22 -8.03
C ALA A 161 12.01 3.46 -8.00
N LEU A 162 12.04 2.25 -7.41
CA LEU A 162 13.20 1.36 -7.43
C LEU A 162 13.62 1.00 -8.86
N SER A 163 12.63 0.71 -9.71
CA SER A 163 12.87 0.36 -11.10
C SER A 163 13.45 1.53 -11.89
N SER A 164 13.03 2.77 -11.60
CA SER A 164 13.61 4.00 -12.13
C SER A 164 15.04 4.25 -11.60
N ASP A 165 15.28 4.02 -10.31
CA ASP A 165 16.61 4.19 -9.71
C ASP A 165 17.65 3.24 -10.34
N PHE A 166 17.25 2.00 -10.62
CA PHE A 166 18.12 1.01 -11.27
C PHE A 166 18.41 1.30 -12.75
N ARG A 167 17.59 2.14 -13.40
CA ARG A 167 17.68 2.51 -14.82
C ARG A 167 18.39 3.84 -15.06
N ARG A 168 18.95 4.48 -14.04
CA ARG A 168 19.72 5.72 -14.23
C ARG A 168 20.94 5.46 -15.10
N VAL A 169 21.06 6.23 -16.18
CA VAL A 169 22.17 6.19 -17.12
C VAL A 169 22.77 7.58 -17.25
N ARG A 170 24.10 7.63 -17.16
CA ARG A 170 24.93 8.78 -17.51
C ARG A 170 25.90 8.39 -18.63
N VAL A 171 25.91 9.15 -19.71
CA VAL A 171 26.92 9.05 -20.78
C VAL A 171 27.62 10.39 -20.87
N ASP A 172 28.89 10.39 -20.47
CA ASP A 172 29.72 11.59 -20.33
C ASP A 172 28.99 12.72 -19.56
N THR A 173 28.97 13.93 -20.14
CA THR A 173 28.24 15.10 -19.61
C THR A 173 26.91 15.34 -20.29
N ASN A 174 26.60 14.62 -21.38
CA ASN A 174 25.55 15.02 -22.32
C ASN A 174 24.24 14.24 -22.10
N ILE A 175 24.31 12.97 -21.72
CA ILE A 175 23.11 12.15 -21.50
C ILE A 175 22.94 11.85 -20.02
N HIS A 176 21.77 12.19 -19.49
CA HIS A 176 21.35 11.94 -18.11
C HIS A 176 19.90 11.50 -18.10
N VAL A 177 19.66 10.20 -18.01
CA VAL A 177 18.33 9.67 -18.31
C VAL A 177 17.92 8.54 -17.37
N SER A 178 16.62 8.43 -17.13
CA SER A 178 15.99 7.23 -16.60
C SER A 178 14.55 7.11 -17.13
N PHE A 179 13.89 6.01 -16.76
CA PHE A 179 12.50 5.73 -17.10
C PHE A 179 11.59 5.95 -15.88
N ALA A 180 10.45 6.63 -16.05
CA ALA A 180 9.42 6.79 -15.03
C ALA A 180 8.01 6.68 -15.66
N TRP A 181 7.10 5.98 -14.99
CA TRP A 181 5.69 5.91 -15.39
C TRP A 181 4.94 7.18 -15.02
N LEU A 182 3.94 7.56 -15.82
CA LEU A 182 3.16 8.76 -15.58
C LEU A 182 1.83 8.49 -14.84
N GLY A 183 1.33 7.25 -14.91
CA GLY A 183 -0.04 6.87 -14.53
C GLY A 183 -0.39 7.01 -13.05
N HIS A 184 0.62 6.91 -12.17
CA HIS A 184 0.46 7.01 -10.72
C HIS A 184 0.27 8.44 -10.20
N GLY A 185 0.21 9.43 -11.08
CA GLY A 185 0.10 10.85 -10.74
C GLY A 185 1.31 11.62 -11.24
N THR A 186 1.14 12.49 -12.21
CA THR A 186 2.24 13.30 -12.76
C THR A 186 1.80 14.73 -12.95
N ILE A 187 2.59 15.70 -12.49
CA ILE A 187 2.39 17.12 -12.84
C ILE A 187 3.45 17.56 -13.85
N MET A 188 3.00 18.22 -14.91
CA MET A 188 3.84 18.76 -15.98
C MET A 188 3.24 20.04 -16.56
N LYS A 189 4.01 20.76 -17.40
CA LYS A 189 3.48 21.89 -18.17
C LYS A 189 2.77 21.41 -19.41
N ARG A 190 1.73 22.14 -19.82
CA ARG A 190 1.09 21.97 -21.13
C ARG A 190 2.10 22.08 -22.28
N SER A 191 3.02 23.06 -22.20
CA SER A 191 4.05 23.26 -23.23
C SER A 191 4.93 22.02 -23.39
N GLN A 192 5.23 21.29 -22.33
CA GLN A 192 6.06 20.09 -22.43
C GLN A 192 5.35 18.93 -23.11
N ALA A 193 4.04 18.79 -22.91
CA ALA A 193 3.25 17.84 -23.68
C ALA A 193 3.22 18.23 -25.17
N GLN A 194 3.17 19.52 -25.49
CA GLN A 194 3.25 20.03 -26.87
C GLN A 194 4.61 19.75 -27.49
N ASP A 195 5.70 20.16 -26.81
CA ASP A 195 7.07 19.97 -27.27
C ASP A 195 7.40 18.48 -27.45
N PHE A 196 6.90 17.61 -26.55
CA PHE A 196 7.08 16.17 -26.67
C PHE A 196 6.37 15.59 -27.90
N LEU A 197 5.12 15.99 -28.15
CA LEU A 197 4.38 15.57 -29.33
C LEU A 197 5.05 16.07 -30.62
N GLU A 198 5.58 17.30 -30.61
CA GLU A 198 6.36 17.87 -31.72
C GLU A 198 7.65 17.09 -31.95
N LEU A 199 8.37 16.72 -30.89
CA LEU A 199 9.57 15.88 -30.98
C LEU A 199 9.25 14.52 -31.60
N MET A 200 8.17 13.88 -31.18
CA MET A 200 7.77 12.58 -31.73
C MET A 200 7.41 12.68 -33.23
N GLN A 201 6.77 13.77 -33.65
CA GLN A 201 6.52 14.04 -35.08
C GLN A 201 7.83 14.27 -35.84
N LEU A 202 8.76 15.04 -35.26
CA LEU A 202 10.07 15.32 -35.86
C LEU A 202 10.93 14.05 -36.01
N LEU A 203 10.76 13.08 -35.11
CA LEU A 203 11.39 11.76 -35.15
C LEU A 203 10.72 10.78 -36.15
N ASP A 204 9.64 11.20 -36.82
CA ASP A 204 8.80 10.35 -37.67
C ASP A 204 8.31 9.09 -36.92
N ALA A 205 7.86 9.29 -35.67
CA ALA A 205 7.41 8.21 -34.83
C ALA A 205 6.16 7.53 -35.41
N SER A 206 6.17 6.20 -35.46
CA SER A 206 5.02 5.45 -35.99
C SER A 206 3.82 5.54 -35.05
N GLU A 207 2.63 5.17 -35.55
CA GLU A 207 1.42 5.09 -34.73
C GLU A 207 1.62 4.19 -33.49
N GLU A 208 2.28 3.03 -33.65
CA GLU A 208 2.64 2.13 -32.54
C GLU A 208 3.57 2.80 -31.51
N GLU A 209 4.52 3.63 -31.96
CA GLU A 209 5.42 4.37 -31.05
C GLU A 209 4.66 5.47 -30.30
N MET A 210 3.70 6.13 -30.95
CA MET A 210 2.82 7.13 -30.33
C MET A 210 1.86 6.53 -29.31
N GLU A 211 1.26 5.37 -29.60
CA GLU A 211 0.42 4.64 -28.65
C GLU A 211 1.19 4.30 -27.36
N MET A 212 2.50 4.04 -27.48
CA MET A 212 3.39 3.72 -26.38
C MET A 212 4.15 4.94 -25.82
N ALA A 213 3.63 6.15 -26.01
CA ALA A 213 4.27 7.43 -25.66
C ALA A 213 4.87 7.53 -24.24
N ASP A 214 4.27 6.88 -23.24
CA ASP A 214 4.81 6.80 -21.87
C ASP A 214 6.25 6.25 -21.83
N ASN A 215 6.58 5.28 -22.69
CA ASN A 215 7.92 4.69 -22.78
C ASN A 215 8.98 5.65 -23.36
N TYR A 216 8.55 6.76 -23.96
CA TYR A 216 9.42 7.72 -24.62
C TYR A 216 9.57 9.00 -23.80
N PHE A 217 8.50 9.48 -23.16
CA PHE A 217 8.45 10.80 -22.52
C PHE A 217 9.61 11.08 -21.56
N SER A 218 9.79 10.26 -20.51
CA SER A 218 10.83 10.54 -19.52
C SER A 218 12.25 10.30 -20.07
N ILE A 219 12.38 9.45 -21.10
CA ILE A 219 13.67 9.11 -21.70
C ILE A 219 14.13 10.23 -22.62
N LEU A 220 13.26 10.68 -23.53
CA LEU A 220 13.57 11.72 -24.50
C LEU A 220 13.73 13.11 -23.86
N ALA A 221 13.22 13.32 -22.64
CA ALA A 221 13.44 14.57 -21.92
C ALA A 221 14.92 14.83 -21.60
N ASN A 222 15.76 13.78 -21.57
CA ASN A 222 17.17 13.82 -21.19
C ASN A 222 17.44 14.53 -19.84
N VAL A 223 16.59 14.22 -18.86
CA VAL A 223 16.68 14.68 -17.48
C VAL A 223 16.43 13.50 -16.56
N TYR A 224 17.01 13.50 -15.36
CA TYR A 224 16.60 12.52 -14.36
C TYR A 224 15.17 12.83 -13.91
N PRO A 225 14.23 11.87 -14.00
CA PRO A 225 12.87 12.09 -13.54
C PRO A 225 12.84 12.47 -12.07
N GLU A 226 12.16 13.56 -11.75
CA GLU A 226 11.94 14.02 -10.37
C GLU A 226 10.82 13.16 -9.75
N ILE A 227 11.24 12.12 -9.03
CA ILE A 227 10.34 11.09 -8.48
C ILE A 227 10.02 11.38 -7.02
N TRP A 228 8.74 11.36 -6.68
CA TRP A 228 8.22 11.46 -5.32
C TRP A 228 7.51 10.15 -4.95
N PHE A 229 7.80 9.63 -3.76
CA PHE A 229 7.22 8.38 -3.26
C PHE A 229 5.76 8.58 -2.89
N ASP A 230 4.88 7.94 -3.64
CA ASP A 230 3.45 7.91 -3.34
C ASP A 230 3.08 6.72 -2.46
N GLN A 231 1.88 6.81 -1.88
CA GLN A 231 1.28 5.81 -1.02
C GLN A 231 0.76 4.59 -1.80
N GLY A 232 0.56 4.71 -3.11
CA GLY A 232 0.18 3.61 -3.99
C GLY A 232 -1.22 3.07 -3.71
N ILE A 233 -2.20 3.97 -3.48
CA ILE A 233 -3.58 3.56 -3.17
C ILE A 233 -4.24 2.98 -4.43
N GLU A 234 -4.18 1.66 -4.58
CA GLU A 234 -4.80 0.94 -5.68
C GLU A 234 -6.34 0.92 -5.57
N LEU A 235 -7.02 1.18 -6.67
CA LEU A 235 -8.48 1.12 -6.79
C LEU A 235 -8.99 -0.24 -7.32
N GLY A 236 -8.09 -1.22 -7.50
CA GLY A 236 -8.41 -2.56 -8.02
C GLY A 236 -8.91 -2.53 -9.48
N GLY A 237 -9.45 -3.66 -9.95
CA GLY A 237 -10.01 -3.79 -11.32
C GLY A 237 -9.19 -4.60 -12.33
N GLY A 238 -8.30 -5.49 -11.86
CA GLY A 238 -7.53 -6.43 -12.70
C GLY A 238 -6.09 -6.01 -12.98
N LYS A 239 -5.38 -6.77 -13.84
CA LYS A 239 -4.00 -6.46 -14.24
C LYS A 239 -3.96 -5.26 -15.18
N ALA A 240 -3.00 -4.37 -14.99
CA ALA A 240 -2.78 -3.24 -15.89
C ALA A 240 -2.29 -3.72 -17.27
N PHE A 241 -2.55 -2.95 -18.32
CA PHE A 241 -2.13 -3.24 -19.70
C PHE A 241 -0.62 -3.43 -19.85
N THR A 242 0.16 -2.80 -18.98
CA THR A 242 1.63 -2.86 -18.95
C THR A 242 2.18 -4.10 -18.26
N GLN A 243 1.36 -4.89 -17.57
CA GLN A 243 1.80 -6.02 -16.75
C GLN A 243 1.65 -7.37 -17.45
N GLY A 244 2.63 -8.26 -17.25
CA GLY A 244 2.67 -9.61 -17.81
C GLY A 244 3.68 -9.73 -18.96
N VAL A 245 4.00 -10.95 -19.37
CA VAL A 245 5.11 -11.25 -20.31
C VAL A 245 5.04 -10.42 -21.60
N GLU A 246 3.85 -10.30 -22.19
CA GLU A 246 3.64 -9.53 -23.42
C GLU A 246 3.81 -8.02 -23.18
N GLY A 247 3.29 -7.52 -22.05
CA GLY A 247 3.47 -6.12 -21.63
C GLY A 247 4.93 -5.78 -21.37
N ASP A 248 5.65 -6.66 -20.66
CA ASP A 248 7.07 -6.51 -20.36
C ASP A 248 7.91 -6.47 -21.64
N GLN A 249 7.65 -7.39 -22.59
CA GLN A 249 8.34 -7.43 -23.87
C GLN A 249 8.08 -6.18 -24.71
N ARG A 250 6.83 -5.69 -24.74
CA ARG A 250 6.47 -4.45 -25.42
C ARG A 250 7.18 -3.25 -24.79
N ASN A 251 7.13 -3.11 -23.47
CA ASN A 251 7.81 -2.03 -22.75
C ASN A 251 9.33 -2.06 -23.00
N ILE A 252 9.96 -3.24 -22.95
CA ILE A 252 11.38 -3.43 -23.28
C ILE A 252 11.70 -2.94 -24.71
N LYS A 253 10.86 -3.31 -25.69
CA LYS A 253 11.00 -2.86 -27.08
C LYS A 253 11.00 -1.33 -27.18
N HIS A 254 9.98 -0.68 -26.61
CA HIS A 254 9.80 0.77 -26.73
C HIS A 254 10.82 1.58 -25.89
N ILE A 255 11.17 1.12 -24.69
CA ILE A 255 12.26 1.73 -23.89
C ILE A 255 13.59 1.66 -24.64
N SER A 256 13.93 0.51 -25.22
CA SER A 256 15.15 0.38 -26.04
C SER A 256 15.12 1.29 -27.26
N ARG A 257 13.94 1.48 -27.87
CA ARG A 257 13.75 2.34 -29.03
C ARG A 257 13.89 3.82 -28.66
N ALA A 258 13.27 4.28 -27.59
CA ALA A 258 13.40 5.63 -27.05
C ALA A 258 14.87 5.96 -26.73
N ALA A 259 15.59 5.04 -26.09
CA ALA A 259 16.99 5.21 -25.78
C ALA A 259 17.88 5.35 -27.05
N LYS A 260 17.54 4.62 -28.13
CA LYS A 260 18.22 4.78 -29.43
C LYS A 260 17.90 6.12 -30.09
N TYR A 261 16.68 6.64 -29.95
CA TYR A 261 16.35 7.99 -30.41
C TYR A 261 17.15 9.03 -29.64
N LEU A 262 17.24 8.93 -28.32
CA LEU A 262 18.07 9.82 -27.52
C LEU A 262 19.55 9.75 -27.92
N ASP A 263 20.12 8.55 -28.08
CA ASP A 263 21.49 8.37 -28.56
C ASP A 263 21.72 9.06 -29.92
N ARG A 264 20.73 9.03 -30.83
CA ARG A 264 20.82 9.70 -32.14
C ARG A 264 20.73 11.22 -32.04
N ILE A 265 19.82 11.72 -31.21
CA ILE A 265 19.67 13.16 -30.96
C ILE A 265 20.98 13.72 -30.39
N MET A 266 21.57 13.03 -29.42
CA MET A 266 22.74 13.52 -28.68
C MET A 266 24.10 13.26 -29.37
N ASN A 267 24.25 12.19 -30.16
CA ASN A 267 25.52 11.81 -30.81
C ASN A 267 25.64 12.25 -32.28
N CYS A 268 24.85 13.23 -32.74
CA CYS A 268 24.84 13.64 -34.15
C CYS A 268 26.25 14.02 -34.67
N ALA A 269 26.87 13.10 -35.45
CA ALA A 269 28.15 13.29 -36.13
C ALA A 269 28.04 13.37 -37.67
N ARG A 270 26.84 13.20 -38.26
CA ARG A 270 26.60 13.34 -39.72
C ARG A 270 25.20 13.93 -40.03
N PRO A 271 25.07 14.93 -40.94
CA PRO A 271 23.82 15.64 -41.24
C PRO A 271 22.80 14.86 -42.11
N PRO A 272 21.53 15.33 -42.22
CA PRO A 272 21.00 16.56 -41.63
C PRO A 272 20.69 16.35 -40.14
N CYS A 273 21.46 17.02 -39.29
CA CYS A 273 21.21 17.03 -37.85
C CYS A 273 19.89 17.76 -37.62
N MET A 274 19.15 17.38 -36.58
CA MET A 274 18.17 18.32 -36.03
C MET A 274 18.97 19.50 -35.46
N ASP A 275 18.62 20.73 -35.84
CA ASP A 275 19.29 21.97 -35.40
C ASP A 275 19.33 22.10 -33.86
N GLU A 276 20.01 23.12 -33.32
CA GLU A 276 20.03 23.47 -31.88
C GLU A 276 18.64 23.63 -31.22
N ASN A 277 17.55 23.57 -32.00
CA ASN A 277 16.17 23.67 -31.58
C ASN A 277 15.45 22.30 -31.57
N VAL A 278 16.01 21.27 -30.95
CA VAL A 278 15.27 20.02 -30.70
C VAL A 278 14.22 20.29 -29.61
N PRO A 279 12.91 20.18 -29.90
CA PRO A 279 11.88 20.42 -28.88
C PRO A 279 12.00 19.37 -27.77
N PHE A 280 11.61 19.75 -26.55
CA PHE A 280 11.49 18.89 -25.36
C PHE A 280 12.80 18.32 -24.77
N THR A 281 13.79 17.95 -25.58
CA THR A 281 15.03 17.30 -25.12
C THR A 281 15.96 18.33 -24.47
N SER A 282 16.29 18.14 -23.20
CA SER A 282 17.27 18.99 -22.52
C SER A 282 18.69 18.74 -23.04
N LEU A 283 19.40 19.80 -23.40
CA LEU A 283 20.84 19.77 -23.73
C LEU A 283 21.72 20.17 -22.54
N GLU A 284 21.11 20.60 -21.43
CA GLU A 284 21.82 21.04 -20.24
C GLU A 284 22.32 19.85 -19.41
N ASN A 285 23.51 19.99 -18.85
CA ASN A 285 24.05 19.03 -17.90
C ASN A 285 23.32 19.15 -16.56
N GLN A 286 22.74 18.05 -16.07
CA GLN A 286 22.05 18.02 -14.78
C GLN A 286 22.84 17.26 -13.73
N ALA A 287 22.90 17.83 -12.53
CA ALA A 287 23.40 17.12 -11.37
C ALA A 287 22.41 16.04 -10.92
N ILE A 288 22.93 14.87 -10.52
CA ILE A 288 22.12 13.83 -9.88
C ILE A 288 21.71 14.35 -8.50
N SER A 289 20.43 14.69 -8.34
CA SER A 289 19.84 14.91 -7.02
C SER A 289 19.57 13.57 -6.35
N SER A 290 20.12 13.36 -5.16
CA SER A 290 19.93 12.13 -4.37
C SER A 290 18.86 12.27 -3.27
N MET A 291 18.06 13.34 -3.31
CA MET A 291 17.04 13.56 -2.28
C MET A 291 15.77 12.73 -2.54
N GLY A 292 15.44 11.83 -1.62
CA GLY A 292 14.13 11.19 -1.55
C GLY A 292 13.06 12.19 -1.13
N LYS A 293 11.88 12.11 -1.75
CA LYS A 293 10.78 13.03 -1.52
C LYS A 293 9.48 12.27 -1.35
N ALA A 294 8.65 12.62 -0.37
CA ALA A 294 7.33 12.01 -0.18
C ALA A 294 6.31 13.04 0.30
N PRO A 295 5.20 13.25 -0.41
CA PRO A 295 4.13 14.12 0.06
C PRO A 295 3.41 13.49 1.26
N CYS A 296 2.95 14.34 2.16
CA CYS A 296 2.25 13.91 3.36
C CYS A 296 0.78 13.57 3.09
N ILE A 297 0.25 12.58 3.81
CA ILE A 297 -1.19 12.41 3.96
C ILE A 297 -1.74 13.45 4.94
N GLY A 298 -2.99 13.89 4.80
CA GLY A 298 -3.72 14.68 5.78
C GLY A 298 -3.32 16.16 5.91
N SER A 299 -2.28 16.60 5.21
CA SER A 299 -1.84 18.00 5.15
C SER A 299 -0.97 18.26 3.93
N SER A 300 -0.97 19.49 3.42
CA SER A 300 -0.10 19.91 2.31
C SER A 300 1.37 20.08 2.79
N CYS A 301 2.08 18.95 2.93
CA CYS A 301 3.51 18.95 3.25
C CYS A 301 4.33 17.99 2.37
N LEU A 302 5.63 18.24 2.31
CA LEU A 302 6.61 17.45 1.59
C LEU A 302 7.75 17.02 2.52
N LEU A 303 7.90 15.72 2.71
CA LEU A 303 9.11 15.14 3.27
C LEU A 303 10.23 15.20 2.22
N GLU A 304 11.40 15.68 2.63
CA GLU A 304 12.64 15.59 1.87
C GLU A 304 13.71 14.91 2.72
N THR A 305 14.43 13.96 2.14
CA THR A 305 15.51 13.27 2.83
C THR A 305 16.70 13.06 1.92
N SER A 306 17.90 13.35 2.42
CA SER A 306 19.16 13.03 1.75
C SER A 306 19.72 11.66 2.15
N ILE A 307 18.93 10.85 2.86
CA ILE A 307 19.33 9.52 3.30
C ILE A 307 19.35 8.60 2.07
N PRO A 308 20.49 7.93 1.78
CA PRO A 308 20.57 7.02 0.66
C PRO A 308 19.67 5.81 0.88
N MET A 309 18.71 5.64 -0.04
CA MET A 309 17.76 4.53 -0.07
C MET A 309 18.36 3.24 -0.61
N LEU A 310 19.38 3.36 -1.46
CA LEU A 310 20.10 2.24 -2.07
C LEU A 310 21.60 2.44 -1.86
N PRO A 311 22.38 1.34 -1.81
CA PRO A 311 23.81 1.42 -2.06
C PRO A 311 24.10 2.10 -3.41
N PRO A 312 25.29 2.70 -3.60
CA PRO A 312 25.67 3.30 -4.87
C PRO A 312 25.46 2.34 -6.04
N THR A 313 24.65 2.77 -7.01
CA THR A 313 24.36 2.02 -8.25
C THR A 313 25.29 2.43 -9.37
N ARG A 314 25.48 1.54 -10.35
CA ARG A 314 26.16 1.89 -11.58
C ARG A 314 25.25 2.78 -12.41
N VAL A 315 25.78 3.95 -12.80
CA VAL A 315 25.10 4.89 -13.71
C VAL A 315 25.88 5.13 -14.99
N ASP A 316 27.22 4.98 -14.98
CA ASP A 316 28.06 5.18 -16.15
C ASP A 316 27.83 4.12 -17.24
N ALA A 317 27.57 4.60 -18.46
CA ALA A 317 27.33 3.80 -19.65
C ALA A 317 28.00 4.39 -20.90
N ALA A 318 28.14 3.56 -21.93
CA ALA A 318 28.62 4.00 -23.24
C ALA A 318 27.53 4.68 -24.10
N SER A 319 26.25 4.43 -23.80
CA SER A 319 25.11 5.00 -24.54
C SER A 319 23.81 4.87 -23.72
N ALA A 320 22.81 5.70 -24.02
CA ALA A 320 21.48 5.63 -23.42
C ALA A 320 20.84 4.24 -23.61
N SER A 321 21.11 3.59 -24.75
CA SER A 321 20.63 2.24 -25.06
C SER A 321 21.07 1.15 -24.05
N SER A 322 22.00 1.48 -23.14
CA SER A 322 22.43 0.59 -22.05
C SER A 322 21.45 0.54 -20.86
N LEU A 323 20.37 1.31 -20.87
CA LEU A 323 19.44 1.50 -19.74
C LEU A 323 18.91 0.18 -19.15
N LEU A 324 18.45 -0.75 -19.99
CA LEU A 324 17.96 -2.07 -19.53
C LEU A 324 19.09 -2.99 -19.05
N ASN A 325 20.29 -2.89 -19.64
CA ASN A 325 21.44 -3.69 -19.22
C ASN A 325 21.99 -3.22 -17.87
N ILE A 326 21.98 -1.90 -17.63
CA ILE A 326 22.36 -1.30 -16.35
C ILE A 326 21.37 -1.69 -15.27
N GLU A 327 20.06 -1.69 -15.56
CA GLU A 327 19.06 -2.20 -14.64
C GLU A 327 19.35 -3.65 -14.23
N ALA A 328 19.56 -4.54 -15.21
CA ALA A 328 19.85 -5.95 -14.94
C ALA A 328 21.15 -6.14 -14.14
N THR A 329 22.13 -5.26 -14.35
CA THR A 329 23.40 -5.27 -13.60
C THR A 329 23.19 -4.80 -12.16
N ASN A 330 22.51 -3.67 -11.97
CA ASN A 330 22.22 -3.08 -10.67
C ASN A 330 21.37 -4.03 -9.80
N ARG A 331 20.36 -4.68 -10.40
CA ARG A 331 19.54 -5.71 -9.73
C ARG A 331 20.37 -6.89 -9.24
N LYS A 332 21.42 -7.28 -9.96
CA LYS A 332 22.31 -8.40 -9.55
C LYS A 332 23.35 -7.98 -8.52
N SER A 333 23.81 -6.73 -8.54
CA SER A 333 24.84 -6.24 -7.64
C SER A 333 24.30 -5.87 -6.26
N ILE A 334 23.04 -5.44 -6.18
CA ILE A 334 22.40 -5.07 -4.92
C ILE A 334 21.79 -6.33 -4.30
N ASN A 335 22.07 -6.55 -3.02
CA ASN A 335 21.55 -7.71 -2.31
C ASN A 335 20.03 -7.62 -2.07
N ASP A 336 19.38 -8.79 -1.96
CA ASP A 336 17.93 -8.87 -1.76
C ASP A 336 17.46 -8.13 -0.50
N ASN A 337 18.29 -8.07 0.55
CA ASN A 337 17.94 -7.34 1.77
C ASN A 337 17.80 -5.84 1.54
N ALA A 338 18.74 -5.21 0.83
CA ALA A 338 18.69 -3.78 0.52
C ALA A 338 17.50 -3.44 -0.40
N THR A 339 17.18 -4.33 -1.34
CA THR A 339 15.96 -4.19 -2.15
C THR A 339 14.69 -4.35 -1.30
N ASN A 340 14.64 -5.33 -0.41
CA ASN A 340 13.50 -5.50 0.49
C ASN A 340 13.35 -4.32 1.45
N ASP A 341 14.44 -3.80 1.98
CA ASP A 341 14.44 -2.63 2.87
C ASP A 341 13.92 -1.39 2.13
N TYR A 342 14.35 -1.15 0.88
CA TYR A 342 13.84 -0.07 0.03
C TYR A 342 12.31 -0.16 -0.14
N LEU A 343 11.81 -1.38 -0.37
CA LEU A 343 10.39 -1.62 -0.67
C LEU A 343 9.51 -1.61 0.58
N LEU A 344 10.02 -2.09 1.71
CA LEU A 344 9.27 -2.20 2.98
C LEU A 344 9.36 -0.95 3.84
N HIS A 345 10.41 -0.14 3.65
CA HIS A 345 10.66 1.07 4.44
C HIS A 345 10.96 2.31 3.58
N PRO A 346 10.11 2.65 2.59
CA PRO A 346 10.25 3.87 1.79
C PRO A 346 9.97 5.16 2.58
N PRO A 347 10.37 6.35 2.07
CA PRO A 347 10.10 7.63 2.72
C PRO A 347 8.61 7.93 2.88
N SER A 348 7.77 7.41 1.98
CA SER A 348 6.31 7.55 2.06
C SER A 348 5.73 6.96 3.35
N HIS A 349 6.34 5.90 3.90
CA HIS A 349 5.94 5.32 5.20
C HIS A 349 6.24 6.24 6.39
N ALA A 350 7.08 7.26 6.23
CA ALA A 350 7.25 8.24 7.29
C ALA A 350 6.06 9.21 7.37
N VAL A 351 5.25 9.36 6.32
CA VAL A 351 4.22 10.41 6.20
C VAL A 351 2.86 9.88 5.73
N ASP A 352 2.62 8.58 5.92
CA ASP A 352 1.40 7.87 5.50
C ASP A 352 0.31 7.84 6.57
N GLY A 353 0.56 8.43 7.74
CA GLY A 353 -0.37 8.45 8.87
C GLY A 353 -0.64 7.09 9.51
N LYS A 354 0.12 6.03 9.17
CA LYS A 354 -0.05 4.69 9.71
C LYS A 354 1.01 4.40 10.79
N PRO A 355 0.60 4.06 12.02
CA PRO A 355 1.56 3.79 13.11
C PRO A 355 2.35 2.47 12.93
N GLU A 356 1.88 1.58 12.06
CA GLU A 356 2.51 0.28 11.79
C GLU A 356 3.60 0.31 10.70
N THR A 357 3.71 1.38 9.94
CA THR A 357 4.71 1.57 8.89
C THR A 357 5.79 2.54 9.38
N ALA A 358 6.98 2.47 8.77
CA ALA A 358 8.04 3.41 9.07
C ALA A 358 9.11 3.48 7.98
N PHE A 359 9.82 4.62 7.93
CA PHE A 359 11.02 4.83 7.13
C PHE A 359 12.28 4.50 7.94
N CYS A 360 13.17 3.66 7.40
CA CYS A 360 14.36 3.17 8.09
C CYS A 360 15.64 3.90 7.64
N ILE A 361 16.47 4.29 8.60
CA ILE A 361 17.68 5.11 8.45
C ILE A 361 18.89 4.30 8.91
N VAL A 362 19.92 4.15 8.07
CA VAL A 362 21.10 3.34 8.42
C VAL A 362 22.26 4.17 8.95
N LYS A 363 22.57 5.35 8.35
CA LYS A 363 23.62 6.28 8.81
C LYS A 363 23.55 7.64 8.10
N GLY A 364 23.38 8.73 8.87
CA GLY A 364 23.63 10.13 8.51
C GLY A 364 22.73 10.74 7.42
N ASN A 365 22.30 11.99 7.64
CA ASN A 365 22.22 13.11 6.68
C ASN A 365 21.17 14.14 7.16
N THR A 366 20.03 14.30 6.49
CA THR A 366 19.01 15.28 6.87
C THR A 366 17.61 14.75 6.56
N LEU A 367 16.68 14.98 7.48
CA LEU A 367 15.25 14.76 7.31
C LEU A 367 14.59 16.14 7.39
N GLY A 368 13.86 16.55 6.36
CA GLY A 368 13.15 17.83 6.36
C GLY A 368 11.69 17.67 6.01
N ILE A 369 10.82 18.41 6.68
CA ILE A 369 9.43 18.59 6.28
C ILE A 369 9.28 20.02 5.79
N ASP A 370 8.80 20.18 4.57
CA ASP A 370 8.38 21.46 4.01
C ASP A 370 6.85 21.58 4.12
N LEU A 371 6.38 22.61 4.82
CA LEU A 371 4.98 22.94 5.00
C LEU A 371 4.59 23.93 3.91
N VAL A 372 3.74 23.50 2.99
CA VAL A 372 3.59 24.15 1.68
C VAL A 372 2.39 25.11 1.65
N ASP A 373 1.39 24.89 2.51
CA ASP A 373 0.10 25.61 2.51
C ASP A 373 -0.17 26.38 3.83
N SER A 374 0.82 26.50 4.71
CA SER A 374 0.61 27.20 5.97
C SER A 374 0.65 28.71 5.76
N GLY A 375 -0.53 29.33 5.67
CA GLY A 375 -0.71 30.66 6.27
C GLY A 375 -0.12 30.64 7.68
N THR A 376 0.48 31.77 8.12
CA THR A 376 1.21 31.93 9.40
C THR A 376 0.91 30.79 10.38
N LEU A 377 1.82 29.80 10.49
CA LEU A 377 1.65 28.67 11.40
C LEU A 377 1.36 29.26 12.79
N ASN A 378 0.11 29.27 13.22
CA ASN A 378 -0.27 29.78 14.53
C ASN A 378 -0.88 28.59 15.23
N GLY A 379 -0.03 27.75 15.81
CA GLY A 379 -0.48 26.56 16.54
C GLY A 379 -0.05 25.23 15.94
N GLU A 380 0.58 25.13 14.76
CA GLU A 380 0.91 23.80 14.23
C GLU A 380 2.12 23.16 14.92
N VAL A 381 1.97 21.88 15.31
CA VAL A 381 3.02 21.06 15.92
C VAL A 381 3.46 20.01 14.90
N VAL A 382 4.77 19.93 14.65
CA VAL A 382 5.37 18.85 13.86
C VAL A 382 5.87 17.78 14.83
N GLU A 383 5.31 16.59 14.77
CA GLU A 383 5.78 15.47 15.59
C GLU A 383 6.58 14.46 14.78
N VAL A 384 7.74 14.11 15.32
CA VAL A 384 8.68 13.15 14.75
C VAL A 384 8.90 12.06 15.78
N VAL A 385 8.46 10.85 15.49
CA VAL A 385 8.72 9.68 16.31
C VAL A 385 9.98 9.00 15.78
N LEU A 386 10.99 8.86 16.63
CA LEU A 386 12.26 8.21 16.30
C LEU A 386 12.39 6.93 17.14
N LEU A 387 12.28 5.77 16.49
CA LEU A 387 12.53 4.48 17.13
C LEU A 387 14.03 4.17 17.01
N THR A 388 14.72 4.21 18.14
CA THR A 388 16.17 4.04 18.24
C THR A 388 16.54 3.39 19.56
N ASP A 389 17.69 2.72 19.61
CA ASP A 389 18.21 2.20 20.86
C ASP A 389 18.69 3.33 21.79
N ARG A 390 18.97 2.97 23.05
CA ARG A 390 19.36 3.93 24.08
C ARG A 390 20.66 4.69 23.76
N VAL A 391 21.61 4.04 23.09
CA VAL A 391 22.92 4.63 22.75
C VAL A 391 22.75 5.62 21.61
N ALA A 392 22.06 5.23 20.55
CA ALA A 392 21.76 6.09 19.42
C ALA A 392 20.85 7.26 19.82
N ARG A 393 19.89 7.08 20.74
CA ARG A 393 19.10 8.18 21.31
C ARG A 393 19.97 9.26 21.95
N THR A 394 20.91 8.88 22.81
CA THR A 394 21.80 9.86 23.47
C THR A 394 22.68 10.57 22.45
N GLY A 395 23.18 9.87 21.43
CA GLY A 395 23.94 10.48 20.33
C GLY A 395 23.10 11.46 19.50
N ILE A 396 21.86 11.10 19.17
CA ILE A 396 20.92 11.95 18.43
C ILE A 396 20.61 13.22 19.23
N LEU A 397 20.21 13.12 20.49
CA LEU A 397 19.88 14.29 21.32
C LEU A 397 21.08 15.24 21.50
N ALA A 398 22.31 14.72 21.53
CA ALA A 398 23.52 15.53 21.67
C ALA A 398 23.95 16.22 20.36
N SER A 399 23.52 15.73 19.19
CA SER A 399 24.03 16.16 17.89
C SER A 399 22.97 16.67 16.92
N ALA A 400 21.69 16.46 17.22
CA ALA A 400 20.58 16.87 16.38
C ALA A 400 20.52 18.39 16.30
N LYS A 401 20.54 18.91 15.08
CA LYS A 401 20.35 20.33 14.80
C LYS A 401 19.00 20.54 14.14
N LEU A 402 18.25 21.48 14.69
CA LEU A 402 16.95 21.87 14.18
C LEU A 402 17.10 23.20 13.45
N GLN A 403 16.76 23.20 12.17
CA GLN A 403 16.83 24.36 11.30
C GLN A 403 15.44 24.68 10.77
N PHE A 404 15.15 25.97 10.67
CA PHE A 404 13.91 26.46 10.12
C PHE A 404 14.21 27.42 8.98
N ARG A 405 13.44 27.32 7.89
CA ARG A 405 13.47 28.32 6.82
C ARG A 405 12.10 28.96 6.73
N VAL A 406 12.06 30.28 6.71
CA VAL A 406 10.83 31.04 6.38
C VAL A 406 11.16 31.94 5.19
N GLY A 407 10.55 31.67 4.04
CA GLY A 407 10.94 32.30 2.78
C GLY A 407 12.37 31.91 2.39
N ASN A 408 13.27 32.88 2.22
CA ASN A 408 14.66 32.64 1.82
C ASN A 408 15.67 32.65 2.98
N SER A 409 15.23 32.90 4.21
CA SER A 409 16.13 33.02 5.37
C SER A 409 16.12 31.76 6.22
N TRP A 410 17.30 31.19 6.45
CA TRP A 410 17.52 30.10 7.39
C TRP A 410 17.75 30.65 8.80
N LEU A 411 17.07 30.06 9.77
CA LEU A 411 17.18 30.31 11.20
C LEU A 411 17.57 29.01 11.89
N PHE A 412 18.43 29.11 12.89
CA PHE A 412 18.84 27.98 13.72
C PHE A 412 18.11 28.06 15.04
N ALA A 413 17.52 26.95 15.48
CA ALA A 413 17.09 26.83 16.85
C ALA A 413 18.31 26.45 17.69
N ASP A 414 18.84 27.42 18.44
CA ASP A 414 19.95 27.20 19.39
C ASP A 414 19.49 26.50 20.68
N THR A 415 18.19 26.24 20.83
CA THR A 415 17.61 25.58 21.99
C THR A 415 17.76 24.06 21.90
N PRO A 416 18.50 23.42 22.83
CA PRO A 416 18.60 21.97 22.88
C PRO A 416 17.23 21.35 23.19
N PHE A 417 17.01 20.12 22.73
CA PHE A 417 15.79 19.37 23.04
C PHE A 417 15.65 19.16 24.55
N ALA A 418 14.55 19.64 25.13
CA ALA A 418 14.20 19.42 26.52
C ALA A 418 13.33 18.16 26.63
N CYS A 419 13.77 17.19 27.44
CA CYS A 419 13.09 15.90 27.57
C CYS A 419 12.26 15.78 28.84
N VAL A 420 11.01 15.35 28.71
CA VAL A 420 10.12 14.99 29.83
C VAL A 420 9.90 13.48 29.80
N THR A 421 10.07 12.84 30.95
CA THR A 421 9.77 11.41 31.09
C THR A 421 8.35 11.26 31.61
N SER A 422 7.40 10.91 30.73
CA SER A 422 6.04 10.59 31.15
C SER A 422 6.02 9.22 31.84
N GLU A 423 5.46 9.12 33.04
CA GLU A 423 5.30 7.85 33.76
C GLU A 423 4.15 6.98 33.18
N LEU A 424 3.32 7.53 32.30
CA LEU A 424 2.08 6.87 31.85
C LEU A 424 2.19 6.12 30.52
N ASN A 425 3.11 6.49 29.63
CA ASN A 425 3.30 5.85 28.33
C ASN A 425 4.80 5.59 28.11
N SER A 426 5.17 4.43 27.58
CA SER A 426 6.54 3.92 27.38
C SER A 426 7.46 4.75 26.45
N LEU A 427 7.14 6.02 26.21
CA LEU A 427 7.84 6.97 25.34
C LEU A 427 8.53 8.07 26.15
N HIS A 428 9.79 8.35 25.80
CA HIS A 428 10.51 9.55 26.20
C HIS A 428 10.21 10.68 25.20
N GLU A 429 9.51 11.71 25.64
CA GLU A 429 9.23 12.89 24.83
C GLU A 429 10.34 13.93 25.01
N CYS A 430 10.84 14.46 23.92
CA CYS A 430 11.80 15.55 23.88
C CYS A 430 11.32 16.63 22.93
N SER A 431 11.07 17.84 23.42
CA SER A 431 10.55 18.94 22.62
C SER A 431 11.58 20.05 22.45
N SER A 432 11.61 20.69 21.29
CA SER A 432 12.30 21.97 21.09
C SER A 432 11.34 22.99 20.47
N TRP A 433 11.51 24.27 20.84
CA TRP A 433 10.71 25.38 20.35
C TRP A 433 11.24 25.89 19.02
N ALA A 434 10.32 26.30 18.14
CA ALA A 434 10.60 26.58 16.74
C ALA A 434 10.03 27.95 16.31
N PRO A 435 10.73 29.06 16.61
CA PRO A 435 10.23 30.39 16.27
C PRO A 435 10.19 30.64 14.74
N PRO A 436 9.29 31.53 14.24
CA PRO A 436 8.26 32.28 14.98
C PRO A 436 6.87 31.61 14.97
N ASN A 437 6.66 30.55 14.18
CA ASN A 437 5.31 30.07 13.82
C ASN A 437 5.11 28.54 14.06
N VAL A 438 6.16 27.70 14.17
CA VAL A 438 5.95 26.29 14.55
C VAL A 438 5.85 26.22 16.09
N SER A 439 4.75 25.70 16.63
CA SER A 439 4.51 25.72 18.07
C SER A 439 5.50 24.84 18.85
N ALA A 440 5.86 23.67 18.30
CA ALA A 440 6.94 22.82 18.81
C ALA A 440 7.33 21.76 17.78
N VAL A 441 8.58 21.29 17.86
CA VAL A 441 9.00 20.00 17.28
C VAL A 441 9.16 19.00 18.40
N ARG A 442 8.38 17.91 18.37
CA ARG A 442 8.43 16.84 19.38
C ARG A 442 9.13 15.61 18.82
N LEU A 443 10.13 15.12 19.56
CA LEU A 443 10.81 13.86 19.34
C LEU A 443 10.34 12.83 20.37
N TYR A 444 9.78 11.72 19.91
CA TYR A 444 9.43 10.60 20.79
C TYR A 444 10.43 9.46 20.63
N PHE A 445 10.95 8.93 21.74
CA PHE A 445 11.88 7.80 21.77
C PHE A 445 11.32 6.65 22.63
N GLU A 446 11.29 5.43 22.12
CA GLU A 446 10.80 4.27 22.88
C GLU A 446 11.82 3.77 23.91
N ARG A 447 11.35 3.38 25.12
CA ARG A 447 12.21 3.11 26.29
C ARG A 447 13.13 1.88 26.20
N ASP A 448 12.80 0.85 25.41
CA ASP A 448 13.54 -0.41 25.39
C ASP A 448 13.45 -1.14 24.04
N ILE A 449 14.46 -1.00 23.18
CA ILE A 449 14.69 -1.95 22.07
C ILE A 449 15.31 -3.23 22.65
N ARG A 450 14.50 -4.05 23.32
CA ARG A 450 14.82 -5.47 23.50
C ARG A 450 14.05 -6.27 22.47
N ARG A 451 14.72 -6.65 21.37
CA ARG A 451 14.38 -7.73 20.41
C ARG A 451 12.98 -8.34 20.63
N ARG A 452 11.92 -7.63 20.23
CA ARG A 452 10.56 -8.16 20.06
C ARG A 452 9.97 -7.43 18.85
N GLY A 453 9.41 -8.20 17.93
CA GLY A 453 8.83 -7.70 16.69
C GLY A 453 7.81 -6.59 16.95
N PHE A 454 7.86 -5.59 16.08
CA PHE A 454 7.00 -4.41 16.00
C PHE A 454 5.54 -4.70 16.39
N LEU A 455 5.12 -4.16 17.53
CA LEU A 455 3.73 -4.04 17.98
C LEU A 455 3.65 -2.80 18.88
N PHE A 456 3.30 -1.64 18.31
CA PHE A 456 2.85 -0.52 19.13
C PHE A 456 1.48 -0.86 19.70
N ARG A 457 1.42 -1.13 21.01
CA ARG A 457 0.18 -1.13 21.77
C ARG A 457 -0.27 0.31 21.97
N SER A 458 -1.45 0.62 21.46
CA SER A 458 -2.28 1.77 21.80
C SER A 458 -2.31 2.03 23.31
N SER A 459 -1.88 3.22 23.72
CA SER A 459 -2.17 3.79 25.02
C SER A 459 -3.01 5.05 24.83
N LYS A 460 -4.33 4.89 25.05
CA LYS A 460 -5.35 5.93 25.26
C LYS A 460 -5.28 7.14 24.32
N ALA A 461 -5.96 7.00 23.18
CA ALA A 461 -6.56 8.14 22.51
C ALA A 461 -7.57 8.82 23.46
N SER A 462 -7.18 9.93 24.07
CA SER A 462 -8.14 10.95 24.45
C SER A 462 -8.75 11.49 23.16
N SER A 463 -10.03 11.21 22.99
CA SER A 463 -10.89 11.76 21.95
C SER A 463 -10.74 13.29 21.88
N LEU A 464 -10.04 13.78 20.86
CA LEU A 464 -10.32 15.09 20.30
C LEU A 464 -11.10 14.87 19.01
N HIS A 465 -12.36 15.28 19.01
CA HIS A 465 -13.18 15.40 17.82
C HIS A 465 -12.48 16.33 16.82
N VAL A 466 -11.88 15.76 15.77
CA VAL A 466 -11.75 16.47 14.50
C VAL A 466 -13.12 16.41 13.86
N SER A 467 -13.71 17.59 13.68
CA SER A 467 -15.01 17.77 13.04
C SER A 467 -15.00 17.21 11.62
N THR A 468 -15.57 16.01 11.43
CA THR A 468 -15.89 15.41 10.13
C THR A 468 -17.31 15.77 9.66
N THR A 469 -17.77 16.98 9.93
CA THR A 469 -19.01 17.48 9.31
C THR A 469 -18.69 17.95 7.88
N GLY A 470 -18.72 17.01 6.94
CA GLY A 470 -18.61 17.29 5.51
C GLY A 470 -18.82 16.06 4.61
N ILE A 471 -18.50 14.85 5.07
CA ILE A 471 -18.47 13.64 4.21
C ILE A 471 -19.62 12.65 4.50
N GLN A 472 -20.47 12.94 5.49
CA GLN A 472 -21.56 12.04 5.91
C GLN A 472 -22.95 12.32 5.31
N HIS A 473 -23.04 13.13 4.25
CA HIS A 473 -24.34 13.46 3.63
C HIS A 473 -24.50 13.14 2.14
N ILE A 474 -23.66 12.27 1.55
CA ILE A 474 -23.77 11.87 0.13
C ILE A 474 -24.05 10.37 -0.07
N ILE A 475 -24.22 9.58 1.00
CA ILE A 475 -24.47 8.11 0.88
C ILE A 475 -25.96 7.73 0.91
N SER A 476 -26.89 8.67 1.05
CA SER A 476 -28.33 8.34 1.04
C SER A 476 -29.12 9.24 0.09
N HIS A 477 -29.21 8.81 -1.16
CA HIS A 477 -30.35 8.92 -2.08
C HIS A 477 -29.85 8.89 -3.52
N LEU A 478 -29.97 7.71 -4.14
CA LEU A 478 -30.26 7.45 -5.55
C LEU A 478 -30.13 5.92 -5.74
N ALA A 479 -30.95 5.19 -5.00
CA ALA A 479 -31.32 3.83 -5.32
C ALA A 479 -32.81 3.90 -5.65
N GLU A 480 -33.14 3.80 -6.93
CA GLU A 480 -34.25 3.01 -7.46
C GLU A 480 -34.32 3.24 -8.98
N ASP A 481 -34.46 2.14 -9.71
CA ASP A 481 -34.77 2.05 -11.14
C ASP A 481 -33.64 2.34 -12.15
N ASN A 482 -32.63 1.46 -12.13
CA ASN A 482 -31.99 0.85 -13.32
C ASN A 482 -30.91 -0.20 -12.94
N PHE A 483 -30.91 -0.64 -11.69
CA PHE A 483 -29.89 -1.53 -11.12
C PHE A 483 -30.15 -3.02 -11.36
N ARG A 484 -31.33 -3.42 -11.85
CA ARG A 484 -31.69 -4.86 -11.89
C ARG A 484 -31.04 -5.67 -13.01
N GLU A 485 -30.82 -5.13 -14.20
CA GLU A 485 -30.28 -5.94 -15.32
C GLU A 485 -28.75 -6.04 -15.34
N ALA A 486 -28.03 -5.03 -14.83
CA ALA A 486 -26.56 -5.06 -14.76
C ALA A 486 -26.03 -5.72 -13.47
N GLN A 487 -26.80 -5.68 -12.38
CA GLN A 487 -26.49 -6.40 -11.16
C GLN A 487 -26.63 -7.91 -11.37
N GLU A 488 -27.59 -8.37 -12.17
CA GLU A 488 -27.75 -9.80 -12.51
C GLU A 488 -26.57 -10.35 -13.35
N ALA A 489 -25.95 -9.55 -14.24
CA ALA A 489 -24.79 -9.98 -15.03
C ALA A 489 -23.45 -9.88 -14.27
N GLY A 490 -23.25 -8.81 -13.49
CA GLY A 490 -22.02 -8.60 -12.70
C GLY A 490 -21.98 -9.41 -11.39
N GLU A 491 -23.12 -9.60 -10.72
CA GLU A 491 -23.22 -10.56 -9.62
C GLU A 491 -23.14 -11.99 -10.14
N ALA A 492 -23.58 -12.30 -11.36
CA ALA A 492 -23.38 -13.63 -11.94
C ALA A 492 -21.88 -13.96 -12.12
N ASP A 493 -21.04 -13.03 -12.60
CA ASP A 493 -19.59 -13.26 -12.79
C ASP A 493 -18.79 -13.27 -11.46
N ILE A 494 -19.12 -12.39 -10.51
CA ILE A 494 -18.46 -12.38 -9.18
C ILE A 494 -18.96 -13.54 -8.29
N GLN A 495 -20.25 -13.90 -8.37
CA GLN A 495 -20.75 -15.15 -7.79
C GLN A 495 -20.14 -16.36 -8.49
N GLN A 496 -19.84 -16.30 -9.80
CA GLN A 496 -19.18 -17.40 -10.49
C GLN A 496 -17.76 -17.65 -9.98
N HIS A 497 -16.93 -16.64 -9.69
CA HIS A 497 -15.53 -16.89 -9.26
C HIS A 497 -15.40 -17.57 -7.88
N SER A 498 -16.22 -17.20 -6.91
CA SER A 498 -16.27 -17.87 -5.59
C SER A 498 -17.04 -19.20 -5.65
N ARG A 499 -18.09 -19.33 -6.47
CA ARG A 499 -18.81 -20.60 -6.68
C ARG A 499 -18.03 -21.64 -7.52
N LEU A 500 -17.14 -21.21 -8.41
CA LEU A 500 -16.31 -22.09 -9.25
C LEU A 500 -15.18 -22.75 -8.45
N VAL A 501 -14.68 -22.08 -7.41
CA VAL A 501 -13.53 -22.52 -6.59
C VAL A 501 -13.95 -23.03 -5.22
N GLY A 502 -14.92 -22.36 -4.59
CA GLY A 502 -15.39 -22.65 -3.25
C GLY A 502 -16.59 -23.58 -3.24
N ARG A 503 -16.68 -24.46 -2.23
CA ARG A 503 -17.84 -25.35 -2.05
C ARG A 503 -19.14 -24.59 -1.76
N GLY A 504 -19.05 -23.34 -1.29
CA GLY A 504 -20.18 -22.43 -1.05
C GLY A 504 -21.14 -22.81 0.08
N LYS A 505 -20.90 -23.94 0.77
CA LYS A 505 -21.80 -24.51 1.78
C LYS A 505 -21.47 -24.09 3.21
N TYR A 506 -20.21 -23.80 3.52
CA TYR A 506 -19.76 -23.49 4.88
C TYR A 506 -18.68 -22.40 4.85
N ILE A 507 -18.63 -21.59 5.91
CA ILE A 507 -17.55 -20.65 6.20
C ILE A 507 -16.75 -21.19 7.39
N HIS A 508 -15.43 -21.16 7.28
CA HIS A 508 -14.52 -21.62 8.33
C HIS A 508 -13.83 -20.42 8.99
N GLY A 509 -14.07 -20.19 10.28
CA GLY A 509 -13.37 -19.21 11.07
C GLY A 509 -12.07 -19.78 11.62
N PHE A 510 -10.93 -19.27 11.16
CA PHE A 510 -9.60 -19.61 11.66
C PHE A 510 -9.23 -18.62 12.75
N GLU A 511 -9.30 -19.07 14.00
CA GLU A 511 -8.98 -18.29 15.18
C GLU A 511 -7.58 -18.67 15.69
N PHE A 512 -6.64 -17.71 15.60
CA PHE A 512 -5.29 -17.86 16.13
C PHE A 512 -5.16 -17.11 17.44
N HIS A 513 -4.79 -17.78 18.51
CA HIS A 513 -4.55 -17.19 19.82
C HIS A 513 -3.08 -17.36 20.21
N CYS A 514 -2.36 -16.25 20.33
CA CYS A 514 -1.01 -16.21 20.90
C CYS A 514 -1.13 -16.04 22.41
N VAL A 515 -0.81 -17.08 23.16
CA VAL A 515 -1.05 -17.21 24.60
C VAL A 515 0.21 -16.81 25.38
N LYS A 516 0.04 -16.38 26.63
CA LYS A 516 1.18 -16.15 27.52
C LYS A 516 1.84 -17.51 27.83
N PRO A 517 3.15 -17.68 27.61
CA PRO A 517 3.82 -18.98 27.76
C PRO A 517 3.57 -19.63 29.14
N GLU A 518 3.59 -18.83 30.20
CA GLU A 518 3.35 -19.28 31.58
C GLU A 518 1.88 -19.62 31.89
N LYS A 519 0.95 -19.30 30.98
CA LYS A 519 -0.50 -19.51 31.13
C LYS A 519 -1.07 -20.57 30.20
N THR A 520 -0.25 -21.22 29.40
CA THR A 520 -0.69 -22.25 28.44
C THR A 520 -1.59 -23.33 29.05
N LYS A 521 -1.28 -23.82 30.24
CA LYS A 521 -2.12 -24.83 30.94
C LYS A 521 -3.49 -24.28 31.34
N GLU A 522 -3.51 -23.07 31.90
CA GLU A 522 -4.76 -22.38 32.28
C GLU A 522 -5.61 -22.08 31.04
N TYR A 523 -4.97 -21.65 29.95
CA TYR A 523 -5.62 -21.35 28.68
C TYR A 523 -6.27 -22.59 28.06
N LYS A 524 -5.56 -23.74 28.01
CA LYS A 524 -6.12 -24.98 27.47
C LYS A 524 -7.44 -25.36 28.15
N GLY A 525 -7.50 -25.25 29.49
CA GLY A 525 -8.71 -25.53 30.25
C GLY A 525 -9.83 -24.51 30.05
N ALA A 526 -9.51 -23.22 29.87
CA ALA A 526 -10.50 -22.19 29.56
C ALA A 526 -11.04 -22.33 28.12
N ALA A 527 -10.16 -22.60 27.16
CA ALA A 527 -10.50 -22.82 25.76
C ALA A 527 -11.36 -24.07 25.57
N GLU A 528 -11.05 -25.17 26.27
CA GLU A 528 -11.89 -26.37 26.26
C GLU A 528 -13.33 -26.06 26.66
N LYS A 529 -13.52 -25.33 27.78
CA LYS A 529 -14.86 -24.93 28.25
C LYS A 529 -15.58 -24.08 27.20
N TYR A 530 -14.91 -23.08 26.66
CA TYR A 530 -15.48 -22.17 25.67
C TYR A 530 -15.91 -22.89 24.39
N TYR A 531 -14.99 -23.61 23.73
CA TYR A 531 -15.27 -24.23 22.43
C TYR A 531 -16.22 -25.43 22.55
N THR A 532 -16.10 -26.26 23.60
CA THR A 532 -17.08 -27.34 23.80
C THR A 532 -18.45 -26.79 24.18
N GLY A 533 -18.50 -25.65 24.89
CA GLY A 533 -19.73 -24.91 25.17
C GLY A 533 -20.43 -24.38 23.91
N LEU A 534 -19.66 -23.84 22.95
CA LEU A 534 -20.18 -23.41 21.64
C LEU A 534 -20.87 -24.56 20.90
N VAL A 535 -20.17 -25.69 20.77
CA VAL A 535 -20.66 -26.84 19.99
C VAL A 535 -21.87 -27.50 20.64
N ARG A 536 -21.96 -27.48 21.98
CA ARG A 536 -23.10 -28.06 22.71
C ARG A 536 -24.38 -27.24 22.61
N ASN A 537 -24.30 -25.96 22.24
CA ASN A 537 -25.47 -25.10 22.14
C ASN A 537 -26.14 -25.26 20.77
N PRO A 538 -27.29 -25.96 20.67
CA PRO A 538 -27.92 -26.24 19.39
C PRO A 538 -28.39 -24.97 18.66
N ASN A 539 -28.62 -23.87 19.39
CA ASN A 539 -29.09 -22.60 18.82
C ASN A 539 -27.99 -21.84 18.05
N LEU A 540 -26.71 -22.15 18.29
CA LEU A 540 -25.59 -21.49 17.62
C LEU A 540 -25.30 -22.11 16.26
N HIS A 541 -25.67 -23.38 16.04
CA HIS A 541 -25.40 -24.11 14.79
C HIS A 541 -23.92 -24.08 14.35
N VAL A 542 -23.00 -23.97 15.30
CA VAL A 542 -21.54 -23.95 15.06
C VAL A 542 -20.96 -25.34 15.28
N LYS A 543 -20.05 -25.76 14.41
CA LYS A 543 -19.22 -26.95 14.65
C LYS A 543 -17.78 -26.56 14.89
N LEU A 544 -17.08 -27.35 15.69
CA LEU A 544 -15.64 -27.28 15.82
C LEU A 544 -15.01 -28.28 14.85
N THR A 545 -14.21 -27.79 13.90
CA THR A 545 -13.42 -28.64 13.01
C THR A 545 -12.24 -29.23 13.78
N GLY A 546 -11.52 -28.40 14.53
CA GLY A 546 -10.47 -28.85 15.42
C GLY A 546 -9.79 -27.71 16.18
N SER A 547 -8.97 -28.12 17.15
CA SER A 547 -8.18 -27.22 17.99
C SER A 547 -6.78 -27.80 18.17
N TRP A 548 -5.76 -26.99 17.89
CA TRP A 548 -4.36 -27.44 17.91
C TRP A 548 -3.46 -26.43 18.62
N GLU A 549 -2.37 -26.93 19.18
CA GLU A 549 -1.25 -26.17 19.73
C GLU A 549 -0.05 -26.28 18.79
N THR A 550 0.57 -25.16 18.45
CA THR A 550 1.79 -25.15 17.63
C THR A 550 3.00 -25.61 18.45
N ILE A 551 3.63 -26.71 18.01
CA ILE A 551 4.84 -27.27 18.64
C ILE A 551 6.13 -26.90 17.90
N VAL A 552 6.08 -26.70 16.57
CA VAL A 552 7.20 -26.19 15.75
C VAL A 552 6.69 -25.09 14.83
N GLY A 553 7.29 -23.90 14.91
CA GLY A 553 6.82 -22.66 14.29
C GLY A 553 6.71 -21.55 15.33
N GLN A 554 5.69 -20.69 15.22
CA GLN A 554 5.37 -19.72 16.26
C GLN A 554 4.74 -20.44 17.46
N GLN A 555 5.57 -20.77 18.46
CA GLN A 555 5.13 -21.43 19.68
C GLN A 555 4.18 -20.55 20.50
N ASP A 556 3.50 -21.14 21.48
CA ASP A 556 2.45 -20.51 22.28
C ASP A 556 1.23 -20.05 21.46
N THR A 557 1.12 -20.52 20.21
CA THR A 557 0.01 -20.20 19.30
C THR A 557 -0.93 -21.39 19.18
N PHE A 558 -2.20 -21.13 19.44
CA PHE A 558 -3.30 -22.08 19.33
C PHE A 558 -4.16 -21.73 18.13
N LEU A 559 -4.48 -22.73 17.32
CA LEU A 559 -5.39 -22.61 16.19
C LEU A 559 -6.69 -23.33 16.52
N HIS A 560 -7.81 -22.63 16.36
CA HIS A 560 -9.15 -23.18 16.44
C HIS A 560 -9.87 -22.91 15.13
N ILE A 561 -10.46 -23.96 14.53
CA ILE A 561 -11.22 -23.82 13.29
C ILE A 561 -12.69 -24.12 13.59
N LEU A 562 -13.55 -23.11 13.45
CA LEU A 562 -14.99 -23.20 13.59
C LEU A 562 -15.66 -23.25 12.21
N GLU A 563 -16.71 -24.04 12.06
CA GLU A 563 -17.52 -24.15 10.84
C GLU A 563 -18.91 -23.55 11.08
N TYR A 564 -19.30 -22.66 10.17
CA TYR A 564 -20.59 -21.97 10.14
C TYR A 564 -21.31 -22.30 8.82
N GLU A 565 -22.64 -22.39 8.86
CA GLU A 565 -23.46 -22.70 7.67
C GLU A 565 -23.30 -21.69 6.52
N ASN A 566 -22.99 -20.43 6.83
CA ASN A 566 -22.64 -19.36 5.87
C ASN A 566 -22.32 -18.09 6.67
N TYR A 567 -22.14 -16.96 5.97
CA TYR A 567 -22.02 -15.64 6.60
C TYR A 567 -23.19 -15.31 7.53
N GLY A 568 -24.43 -15.63 7.13
CA GLY A 568 -25.60 -15.45 7.99
C GLY A 568 -25.56 -16.32 9.26
N GLY A 569 -25.03 -17.54 9.19
CA GLY A 569 -24.79 -18.39 10.35
C GLY A 569 -23.72 -17.82 11.29
N TYR A 570 -22.65 -17.27 10.72
CA TYR A 570 -21.60 -16.55 11.46
C TYR A 570 -22.18 -15.31 12.15
N ASP A 571 -22.91 -14.47 11.43
CA ASP A 571 -23.53 -13.24 11.96
C ASP A 571 -24.56 -13.55 13.05
N LYS A 572 -25.40 -14.57 12.86
CA LYS A 572 -26.34 -15.04 13.88
C LYS A 572 -25.61 -15.49 15.14
N THR A 573 -24.53 -16.24 15.01
CA THR A 573 -23.71 -16.67 16.16
C THR A 573 -23.10 -15.46 16.86
N ALA A 574 -22.45 -14.57 16.12
CA ALA A 574 -21.83 -13.37 16.67
C ALA A 574 -22.86 -12.44 17.33
N GLN A 575 -24.04 -12.26 16.74
CA GLN A 575 -25.13 -11.49 17.31
C GLN A 575 -25.74 -12.17 18.53
N LEU A 576 -25.90 -13.49 18.54
CA LEU A 576 -26.38 -14.22 19.73
C LEU A 576 -25.39 -14.11 20.88
N VAL A 577 -24.09 -14.12 20.60
CA VAL A 577 -23.01 -13.88 21.59
C VAL A 577 -22.95 -12.42 22.03
N LYS A 578 -23.32 -11.46 21.16
CA LYS A 578 -23.29 -10.01 21.47
C LYS A 578 -24.55 -9.51 22.18
N ASN A 579 -25.73 -9.93 21.71
CA ASN A 579 -27.05 -9.55 22.21
C ASN A 579 -27.45 -10.33 23.47
N SER A 580 -26.68 -11.36 23.83
CA SER A 580 -26.70 -11.97 25.16
C SER A 580 -26.06 -11.10 26.25
N GLY A 581 -25.76 -9.82 25.96
CA GLY A 581 -25.89 -8.76 26.96
C GLY A 581 -24.62 -8.29 27.64
N VAL A 582 -23.75 -7.56 26.94
CA VAL A 582 -22.96 -6.45 27.52
C VAL A 582 -22.82 -5.32 26.50
N SER A 583 -23.60 -4.25 26.66
CA SER A 583 -23.11 -2.92 26.31
C SER A 583 -22.03 -2.55 27.33
N THR A 584 -20.85 -2.17 26.85
CA THR A 584 -19.67 -1.82 27.66
C THR A 584 -19.79 -0.50 28.41
N THR A 585 -20.99 0.08 28.53
CA THR A 585 -21.23 1.42 29.09
C THR A 585 -22.16 1.50 30.30
N ALA A 586 -22.79 0.40 30.74
CA ALA A 586 -23.72 0.42 31.89
C ALA A 586 -23.11 -0.20 33.18
N PRO A 587 -23.50 0.22 34.40
CA PRO A 587 -23.09 -0.40 35.66
C PRO A 587 -23.56 -1.85 35.85
N TYR A 588 -22.93 -2.59 36.78
CA TYR A 588 -23.04 -4.04 36.99
C TYR A 588 -24.30 -4.50 37.77
N ALA A 589 -25.01 -3.60 38.44
CA ALA A 589 -25.98 -3.98 39.48
C ALA A 589 -27.39 -4.39 39.00
N ASP A 590 -27.71 -4.34 37.70
CA ASP A 590 -29.11 -4.43 37.22
C ASP A 590 -29.36 -5.53 36.17
N ARG A 591 -28.58 -6.64 36.17
CA ARG A 591 -28.45 -7.56 35.02
C ARG A 591 -28.78 -9.05 35.22
N SER A 592 -29.46 -9.48 36.29
CA SER A 592 -29.64 -10.93 36.53
C SER A 592 -30.87 -11.58 35.88
N ASP A 593 -31.90 -10.83 35.48
CA ASP A 593 -33.25 -11.44 35.33
C ASP A 593 -33.70 -11.76 33.91
N ARG A 594 -32.90 -11.48 32.86
CA ARG A 594 -33.33 -11.66 31.45
C ARG A 594 -32.37 -12.42 30.53
N LEU A 595 -31.38 -13.13 31.07
CA LEU A 595 -30.41 -13.85 30.25
C LEU A 595 -30.69 -15.36 30.22
N ILE A 596 -30.67 -15.97 29.04
CA ILE A 596 -30.73 -17.44 28.90
C ILE A 596 -29.48 -18.01 29.61
N PRO A 597 -29.62 -18.90 30.62
CA PRO A 597 -28.49 -19.35 31.45
C PRO A 597 -27.32 -19.96 30.67
N SER A 598 -27.59 -20.62 29.53
CA SER A 598 -26.57 -21.24 28.67
C SER A 598 -25.68 -20.22 27.95
N ILE A 599 -26.16 -19.00 27.71
CA ILE A 599 -25.39 -17.97 27.00
C ILE A 599 -24.60 -17.09 27.98
N ALA A 600 -25.12 -16.87 29.19
CA ALA A 600 -24.40 -16.24 30.29
C ALA A 600 -23.09 -17.00 30.63
N GLN A 601 -23.17 -18.32 30.67
CA GLN A 601 -22.03 -19.18 30.95
C GLN A 601 -20.99 -19.13 29.82
N HIS A 602 -21.43 -19.06 28.56
CA HIS A 602 -20.55 -18.96 27.41
C HIS A 602 -19.71 -17.67 27.40
N LEU A 603 -20.33 -16.52 27.71
CA LEU A 603 -19.63 -15.24 27.86
C LEU A 603 -18.60 -15.29 28.98
N LYS A 604 -18.95 -15.89 30.12
CA LYS A 604 -18.02 -16.07 31.24
C LYS A 604 -16.81 -16.92 30.86
N ASP A 605 -17.03 -18.00 30.11
CA ASP A 605 -15.94 -18.87 29.64
C ASP A 605 -15.05 -18.16 28.61
N TYR A 606 -15.63 -17.33 27.75
CA TYR A 606 -14.89 -16.46 26.83
C TYR A 606 -14.02 -15.43 27.57
N GLU A 607 -14.62 -14.69 28.51
CA GLU A 607 -13.93 -13.68 29.33
C GLU A 607 -12.79 -14.29 30.14
N ALA A 608 -12.94 -15.54 30.61
CA ALA A 608 -11.90 -16.26 31.33
C ALA A 608 -10.67 -16.58 30.47
N MET A 609 -10.81 -16.69 29.14
CA MET A 609 -9.67 -16.88 28.24
C MET A 609 -8.88 -15.59 27.99
N LEU A 610 -9.56 -14.45 27.88
CA LEU A 610 -8.96 -13.17 27.47
C LEU A 610 -7.70 -12.77 28.24
N PRO A 611 -7.63 -12.83 29.59
CA PRO A 611 -6.44 -12.40 30.33
C PRO A 611 -5.22 -13.32 30.10
N LEU A 612 -5.42 -14.51 29.53
CA LEU A 612 -4.38 -15.50 29.26
C LEU A 612 -3.72 -15.30 27.90
N ILE A 613 -4.31 -14.47 27.03
CA ILE A 613 -3.90 -14.26 25.64
C ILE A 613 -3.08 -12.96 25.50
N ASN A 614 -2.01 -12.99 24.72
CA ASN A 614 -1.22 -11.81 24.33
C ASN A 614 -1.80 -11.09 23.12
N SER A 615 -2.17 -11.85 22.09
CA SER A 615 -2.79 -11.36 20.86
C SER A 615 -3.66 -12.46 20.22
N ARG A 616 -4.61 -12.04 19.37
CA ARG A 616 -5.49 -12.96 18.64
C ARG A 616 -5.82 -12.41 17.25
N SER A 617 -6.07 -13.31 16.31
CA SER A 617 -6.60 -12.97 14.98
C SER A 617 -7.67 -13.96 14.57
N ASN A 618 -8.59 -13.50 13.70
CA ASN A 618 -9.62 -14.33 13.10
C ASN A 618 -9.62 -14.08 11.58
N GLN A 619 -9.78 -15.13 10.80
CA GLN A 619 -9.86 -15.09 9.35
C GLN A 619 -10.98 -16.02 8.88
N LEU A 620 -11.86 -15.52 8.02
CA LEU A 620 -12.93 -16.32 7.43
C LEU A 620 -12.45 -16.91 6.11
N ASN A 621 -12.56 -18.22 6.01
CA ASN A 621 -12.05 -19.04 4.92
C ASN A 621 -13.15 -19.89 4.30
N GLN A 622 -12.98 -20.29 3.04
CA GLN A 622 -13.82 -21.26 2.35
C GLN A 622 -13.03 -22.50 1.96
N GLU A 623 -13.66 -23.67 1.99
CA GLU A 623 -13.09 -24.90 1.45
C GLU A 623 -13.01 -24.83 -0.08
N PHE A 624 -11.96 -25.40 -0.66
CA PHE A 624 -11.94 -25.67 -2.08
C PHE A 624 -13.01 -26.71 -2.47
N ALA A 625 -13.74 -26.46 -3.56
CA ALA A 625 -14.86 -27.28 -4.01
C ALA A 625 -14.47 -28.74 -4.29
N PHE A 626 -13.25 -28.98 -4.79
CA PHE A 626 -12.74 -30.32 -5.10
C PHE A 626 -12.21 -31.08 -3.88
N PHE A 627 -12.13 -30.45 -2.69
CA PHE A 627 -11.51 -31.06 -1.52
C PHE A 627 -12.27 -30.72 -0.22
N PRO A 628 -13.25 -31.54 0.18
CA PRO A 628 -13.95 -31.35 1.45
C PRO A 628 -13.02 -31.67 2.63
N THR A 629 -13.18 -30.94 3.75
CA THR A 629 -12.47 -31.25 5.00
C THR A 629 -12.86 -32.65 5.50
N ALA A 630 -11.88 -33.36 6.05
CA ALA A 630 -12.06 -34.68 6.61
C ALA A 630 -13.06 -34.66 7.78
N PRO A 631 -13.90 -35.71 7.93
CA PRO A 631 -14.76 -35.82 9.09
C PRO A 631 -13.94 -36.02 10.38
N PRO A 632 -14.50 -35.68 11.55
CA PRO A 632 -13.87 -35.95 12.84
C PRO A 632 -13.38 -37.39 12.98
N HIS A 633 -12.16 -37.56 13.49
CA HIS A 633 -11.55 -38.86 13.76
C HIS A 633 -10.43 -38.71 14.81
N ALA A 634 -10.07 -39.82 15.45
CA ALA A 634 -9.11 -39.86 16.54
C ALA A 634 -7.95 -40.81 16.23
N GLN A 635 -7.17 -40.47 15.20
CA GLN A 635 -6.00 -41.24 14.76
C GLN A 635 -4.70 -40.81 15.46
N GLY A 636 -4.70 -39.66 16.11
CA GLY A 636 -3.54 -39.11 16.83
C GLY A 636 -2.48 -38.54 15.88
N GLY A 637 -1.30 -38.30 16.45
CA GLY A 637 -0.14 -37.82 15.71
C GLY A 637 -0.04 -36.30 15.68
N ILE A 638 0.58 -35.79 14.61
CA ILE A 638 0.89 -34.38 14.41
C ILE A 638 0.21 -33.84 13.16
N PHE A 639 -0.10 -32.56 13.18
CA PHE A 639 -0.69 -31.84 12.06
C PHE A 639 0.32 -30.85 11.49
N GLU A 640 0.45 -30.79 10.17
CA GLU A 640 1.20 -29.75 9.47
C GLU A 640 0.21 -28.81 8.78
N LEU A 641 0.06 -27.59 9.31
CA LEU A 641 -0.62 -26.51 8.60
C LEU A 641 0.40 -25.78 7.73
N ARG A 642 0.12 -25.68 6.44
CA ARG A 642 0.89 -24.85 5.54
C ARG A 642 0.02 -23.70 5.05
N SER A 643 0.56 -22.50 5.16
CA SER A 643 -0.14 -21.25 4.86
C SER A 643 0.67 -20.47 3.86
N TYR A 644 0.15 -20.29 2.64
CA TYR A 644 0.86 -19.60 1.58
C TYR A 644 0.20 -18.26 1.29
N GLN A 645 1.00 -17.20 1.32
CA GLN A 645 0.59 -15.89 0.83
C GLN A 645 0.78 -15.89 -0.69
N LEU A 646 -0.32 -15.93 -1.43
CA LEU A 646 -0.30 -15.88 -2.89
C LEU A 646 -0.01 -14.46 -3.40
N ILE A 647 0.51 -14.39 -4.62
CA ILE A 647 0.55 -13.17 -5.40
C ILE A 647 -0.92 -12.77 -5.72
N PRO A 648 -1.34 -11.51 -5.51
CA PRO A 648 -2.70 -11.09 -5.82
C PRO A 648 -3.11 -11.47 -7.25
N GLY A 649 -4.33 -11.99 -7.41
CA GLY A 649 -4.87 -12.47 -8.70
C GLY A 649 -4.43 -13.86 -9.15
N THR A 650 -3.57 -14.57 -8.41
CA THR A 650 -3.09 -15.91 -8.83
C THR A 650 -3.86 -17.09 -8.23
N LEU A 651 -4.90 -16.86 -7.42
CA LEU A 651 -5.64 -17.93 -6.72
C LEU A 651 -6.14 -19.03 -7.68
N LEU A 652 -6.76 -18.66 -8.81
CA LEU A 652 -7.24 -19.63 -9.81
C LEU A 652 -6.10 -20.41 -10.48
N ALA A 653 -5.00 -19.74 -10.81
CA ALA A 653 -3.84 -20.40 -11.42
C ALA A 653 -3.17 -21.37 -10.43
N TRP A 654 -3.06 -20.95 -9.16
CA TRP A 654 -2.54 -21.76 -8.07
C TRP A 654 -3.43 -22.97 -7.83
N GLU A 655 -4.73 -22.75 -7.73
CA GLU A 655 -5.74 -23.77 -7.48
C GLU A 655 -5.78 -24.81 -8.61
N ASN A 656 -5.88 -24.40 -9.87
CA ASN A 656 -5.86 -25.31 -11.02
C ASN A 656 -4.57 -26.14 -11.08
N THR A 657 -3.43 -25.53 -10.75
CA THR A 657 -2.14 -26.24 -10.72
C THR A 657 -2.09 -27.23 -9.58
N TRP A 658 -2.51 -26.81 -8.38
CA TRP A 658 -2.52 -27.66 -7.20
C TRP A 658 -3.53 -28.81 -7.31
N ARG A 659 -4.72 -28.57 -7.89
CA ARG A 659 -5.75 -29.58 -8.17
C ARG A 659 -5.20 -30.74 -9.01
N ARG A 660 -4.45 -30.43 -10.08
CA ARG A 660 -3.83 -31.47 -10.92
C ARG A 660 -2.82 -32.33 -10.15
N GLY A 661 -1.94 -31.70 -9.37
CA GLY A 661 -0.94 -32.46 -8.61
C GLY A 661 -1.53 -33.22 -7.42
N ILE A 662 -2.51 -32.65 -6.72
CA ILE A 662 -3.09 -33.27 -5.54
C ILE A 662 -3.90 -34.51 -5.89
N ASP A 663 -4.50 -34.59 -7.08
CA ASP A 663 -5.20 -35.77 -7.58
C ASP A 663 -4.29 -37.01 -7.68
N ALA A 664 -3.03 -36.81 -8.05
CA ALA A 664 -2.02 -37.87 -8.07
C ALA A 664 -1.55 -38.22 -6.65
N ARG A 665 -1.25 -37.19 -5.83
CA ARG A 665 -0.67 -37.36 -4.49
C ARG A 665 -1.63 -37.94 -3.46
N ARG A 666 -2.92 -37.60 -3.52
CA ARG A 666 -3.93 -38.03 -2.53
C ARG A 666 -4.16 -39.54 -2.48
N LYS A 667 -3.74 -40.29 -3.51
CA LYS A 667 -3.80 -41.76 -3.53
C LYS A 667 -2.91 -42.40 -2.46
N GLN A 668 -1.88 -41.69 -1.99
CA GLN A 668 -1.01 -42.15 -0.92
C GLN A 668 -1.38 -41.50 0.41
N ILE A 669 -1.35 -40.16 0.45
CA ILE A 669 -1.70 -39.37 1.64
C ILE A 669 -2.51 -38.15 1.18
N ALA A 670 -3.72 -38.01 1.74
CA ALA A 670 -4.62 -36.91 1.48
C ALA A 670 -4.50 -35.84 2.59
N PRO A 671 -4.63 -34.55 2.25
CA PRO A 671 -4.73 -33.51 3.27
C PRO A 671 -6.02 -33.68 4.10
N VAL A 672 -6.00 -33.17 5.33
CA VAL A 672 -7.14 -33.10 6.24
C VAL A 672 -8.14 -32.05 5.77
N GLY A 673 -7.66 -30.97 5.16
CA GLY A 673 -8.51 -29.95 4.55
C GLY A 673 -7.68 -28.92 3.80
N ALA A 674 -8.36 -28.18 2.93
CA ALA A 674 -7.75 -27.13 2.12
C ALA A 674 -8.72 -25.96 1.97
N TRP A 675 -8.25 -24.76 2.26
CA TRP A 675 -9.06 -23.55 2.33
C TRP A 675 -8.37 -22.35 1.68
N PHE A 676 -9.16 -21.32 1.37
CA PHE A 676 -8.68 -20.03 0.92
C PHE A 676 -9.38 -18.88 1.64
N SER A 677 -8.66 -17.79 1.85
CA SER A 677 -9.12 -16.61 2.58
C SER A 677 -10.25 -15.89 1.82
N GLN A 678 -11.31 -15.51 2.53
CA GLN A 678 -12.37 -14.63 2.04
C GLN A 678 -12.44 -13.31 2.81
N VAL A 679 -12.20 -13.32 4.12
CA VAL A 679 -12.23 -12.12 4.97
C VAL A 679 -11.09 -12.19 5.99
N GLY A 680 -10.45 -11.06 6.27
CA GLY A 680 -9.22 -10.97 7.06
C GLY A 680 -8.01 -10.77 6.16
N ARG A 681 -6.89 -11.44 6.44
CA ARG A 681 -5.71 -11.40 5.55
C ARG A 681 -6.04 -12.10 4.22
N LEU A 682 -6.02 -11.36 3.11
CA LEU A 682 -6.44 -11.86 1.80
C LEU A 682 -5.31 -12.53 1.02
N HIS A 683 -5.71 -13.23 -0.04
CA HIS A 683 -4.83 -13.98 -0.94
C HIS A 683 -4.01 -15.06 -0.21
N GLN A 684 -4.57 -15.66 0.83
CA GLN A 684 -3.94 -16.79 1.51
C GLN A 684 -4.66 -18.09 1.17
N VAL A 685 -3.85 -19.14 1.02
CA VAL A 685 -4.34 -20.53 0.93
C VAL A 685 -3.74 -21.33 2.08
N HIS A 686 -4.57 -22.19 2.65
CA HIS A 686 -4.24 -23.05 3.77
C HIS A 686 -4.47 -24.49 3.37
N HIS A 687 -3.54 -25.38 3.68
CA HIS A 687 -3.79 -26.81 3.58
C HIS A 687 -3.13 -27.56 4.73
N MET A 688 -3.91 -28.43 5.36
CA MET A 688 -3.52 -29.14 6.57
C MET A 688 -3.31 -30.63 6.28
N TRP A 689 -2.27 -31.21 6.87
CA TRP A 689 -1.89 -32.60 6.69
C TRP A 689 -1.73 -33.26 8.05
N GLN A 690 -2.02 -34.55 8.17
CA GLN A 690 -1.81 -35.32 9.39
C GLN A 690 -0.77 -36.41 9.16
N TYR A 691 0.10 -36.60 10.15
CA TYR A 691 1.13 -37.63 10.14
C TYR A 691 1.25 -38.28 11.52
N PRO A 692 1.61 -39.57 11.63
CA PRO A 692 1.88 -40.20 12.92
C PRO A 692 2.99 -39.51 13.73
N ASN A 693 4.05 -39.05 13.05
CA ASN A 693 5.21 -38.39 13.65
C ASN A 693 6.05 -37.66 12.57
N LEU A 694 7.07 -36.90 13.01
CA LEU A 694 7.94 -36.11 12.12
C LEU A 694 8.77 -36.98 11.15
N GLU A 695 9.18 -38.18 11.57
CA GLU A 695 9.94 -39.08 10.69
C GLU A 695 9.06 -39.60 9.55
N THR A 696 7.83 -40.01 9.86
CA THR A 696 6.84 -40.43 8.86
C THR A 696 6.50 -39.29 7.91
N ARG A 697 6.41 -38.05 8.43
CA ARG A 697 6.26 -36.85 7.59
C ARG A 697 7.42 -36.70 6.61
N LYS A 698 8.66 -36.78 7.08
CA LYS A 698 9.87 -36.66 6.25
C LYS A 698 9.86 -37.69 5.13
N VAL A 699 9.75 -38.97 5.48
CA VAL A 699 9.75 -40.09 4.52
C VAL A 699 8.59 -39.97 3.52
N THR A 700 7.40 -39.56 3.97
CA THR A 700 6.26 -39.32 3.09
C THR A 700 6.55 -38.20 2.07
N ARG A 701 7.10 -37.07 2.53
CA ARG A 701 7.39 -35.94 1.65
C ARG A 701 8.47 -36.29 0.63
N GLU A 702 9.48 -37.05 1.02
CA GLU A 702 10.52 -37.58 0.12
C GLU A 702 9.92 -38.50 -0.94
N LYS A 703 9.04 -39.44 -0.54
CA LYS A 703 8.32 -40.31 -1.48
C LYS A 703 7.40 -39.54 -2.42
N ALA A 704 6.78 -38.46 -1.94
CA ALA A 704 5.89 -37.64 -2.76
C ALA A 704 6.60 -36.98 -3.95
N TRP A 705 7.91 -36.71 -3.87
CA TRP A 705 8.69 -36.19 -5.00
C TRP A 705 8.83 -37.20 -6.15
N GLN A 706 8.66 -38.50 -5.89
CA GLN A 706 8.67 -39.56 -6.89
C GLN A 706 7.32 -39.74 -7.59
N ILE A 707 6.30 -38.98 -7.21
CA ILE A 707 4.98 -39.01 -7.85
C ILE A 707 5.03 -38.13 -9.09
N ASP A 708 4.76 -38.72 -10.25
CA ASP A 708 4.72 -38.01 -11.53
C ASP A 708 3.80 -36.78 -11.47
N GLY A 709 4.31 -35.63 -11.89
CA GLY A 709 3.61 -34.34 -11.87
C GLY A 709 3.57 -33.62 -10.52
N TRP A 710 3.92 -34.27 -9.39
CA TRP A 710 3.94 -33.59 -8.09
C TRP A 710 5.08 -32.59 -7.97
N ALA A 711 6.28 -32.93 -8.44
CA ALA A 711 7.43 -32.03 -8.44
C ALA A 711 7.17 -30.74 -9.23
N GLU A 712 6.61 -30.88 -10.43
CA GLU A 712 6.20 -29.78 -11.29
C GLU A 712 5.10 -28.93 -10.65
N THR A 713 4.14 -29.58 -9.96
CA THR A 713 3.09 -28.87 -9.20
C THR A 713 3.71 -28.02 -8.10
N VAL A 714 4.67 -28.55 -7.35
CA VAL A 714 5.35 -27.80 -6.27
C VAL A 714 6.12 -26.61 -6.83
N ASP A 715 6.87 -26.79 -7.92
CA ASP A 715 7.61 -25.70 -8.57
C ASP A 715 6.67 -24.58 -9.06
N LYS A 716 5.63 -24.93 -9.82
CA LYS A 716 4.67 -23.97 -10.36
C LYS A 716 3.86 -23.27 -9.27
N THR A 717 3.44 -23.98 -8.23
CA THR A 717 2.69 -23.37 -7.12
C THR A 717 3.56 -22.48 -6.24
N ALA A 718 4.85 -22.77 -6.09
CA ALA A 718 5.79 -21.92 -5.37
C ALA A 718 6.03 -20.58 -6.08
N GLN A 719 6.12 -20.59 -7.41
CA GLN A 719 6.26 -19.35 -8.22
C GLN A 719 5.04 -18.41 -8.10
N LEU A 720 3.89 -18.92 -7.66
CA LEU A 720 2.66 -18.15 -7.46
C LEU A 720 2.47 -17.66 -6.01
N ALA A 721 3.40 -17.99 -5.11
CA ALA A 721 3.37 -17.64 -3.70
C ALA A 721 4.52 -16.68 -3.33
N LYS A 722 4.22 -15.62 -2.57
CA LYS A 722 5.19 -14.67 -2.01
C LYS A 722 5.91 -15.24 -0.79
N PHE A 723 5.14 -15.84 0.12
CA PHE A 723 5.64 -16.42 1.37
C PHE A 723 4.96 -17.75 1.64
N MET A 724 5.68 -18.68 2.26
CA MET A 724 5.18 -20.01 2.58
C MET A 724 5.58 -20.39 4.00
N ASP A 725 4.59 -20.46 4.89
CA ASP A 725 4.78 -20.87 6.28
C ASP A 725 4.36 -22.32 6.49
N SER A 726 5.00 -22.99 7.44
CA SER A 726 4.70 -24.36 7.83
C SER A 726 4.75 -24.48 9.36
N PHE A 727 3.63 -24.90 9.95
CA PHE A 727 3.47 -25.06 11.38
C PHE A 727 3.22 -26.53 11.70
N ILE A 728 4.01 -27.11 12.60
CA ILE A 728 3.72 -28.44 13.16
C ILE A 728 2.96 -28.24 14.45
N MET A 729 1.82 -28.91 14.56
CA MET A 729 0.87 -28.73 15.64
C MET A 729 0.46 -30.07 16.25
N SER A 730 0.16 -30.06 17.53
CA SER A 730 -0.43 -31.18 18.27
C SER A 730 -1.91 -30.90 18.50
N PRO A 731 -2.81 -31.87 18.27
CA PRO A 731 -4.22 -31.68 18.58
C PRO A 731 -4.44 -31.57 20.09
N LEU A 732 -5.42 -30.76 20.50
CA LEU A 732 -5.85 -30.66 21.90
C LEU A 732 -6.82 -31.79 22.27
N ASP A 733 -6.95 -32.07 23.56
CA ASP A 733 -7.78 -33.16 24.10
C ASP A 733 -9.28 -33.05 23.77
N TYR A 734 -9.78 -31.90 23.36
CA TYR A 734 -11.17 -31.70 22.94
C TYR A 734 -11.32 -31.48 21.42
N SER A 735 -10.22 -31.53 20.65
CA SER A 735 -10.27 -31.39 19.20
C SER A 735 -11.05 -32.55 18.55
N PRO A 736 -12.02 -32.30 17.65
CA PRO A 736 -12.70 -33.39 16.95
C PRO A 736 -11.82 -34.13 15.93
N LEU A 737 -10.83 -33.44 15.36
CA LEU A 737 -9.75 -34.03 14.56
C LEU A 737 -8.52 -34.21 15.44
N LYS A 738 -8.12 -35.46 15.68
CA LYS A 738 -6.94 -35.82 16.47
C LYS A 738 -6.07 -36.83 15.77
#